data_AF-A0A962CG06-F1
#
_entry.id   AF-A0A962CG06-F1
#
_cell.length_a   1.000
_cell.length_b   1.000
_cell.length_c   1.000
_cell.angle_alpha   90.00
_cell.angle_beta   90.00
_cell.angle_gamma   90.00
#
_symmetry.space_group_name_H-M   'P 1'
#
loop_
_entity.id
_entity.type
_entity.pdbx_description
1 polymer ?
#
loop_
_entity_poly.entity_id
_entity_poly.type
_entity_poly.pdbx_seq_one_letter_code
_entity_poly.pdbx_strand_id
1 'polypeptide(L)'
;MLRPGLRLGACEDAEIDGQPNPAADGDDLGAGTLTNGTCAVANDDEDAVDPAALAFLSGGPVSVTAAATNTVGTAATLCGFIDLNGDGDFADASETASAPVPNGSNDAAIVLNFGVAPPGTVPTGYARFRLSTAAGCSPNGAAPDGEVEDYAFTAIITDLGDLPDPAAGTGTGNYQTLLADGGAVHPIIAGLFMGSRVDAEADGQPSAIASGDDAQTSDDEDGVDTASLAFVVGQPGSVRVDATNLTGTDARLCGFIDFDQDGSFTPGIEVASVSVPSGSNNATFLLPFSKPLNTPSGPTFARFRLSTDSAGACAVAGLASNGEVEDYVVDVRRIDLGDLPDTGAGTGTGNYQTLIADGGPQHDIVPGLFMGASVDNEADGQPSVNADGDDAIGTPDDEDGVNLSDLDDIQAGLHTVRVTATNTTGNAARICGFIDLNADGDFSDAGELASVPVPNGSSNLQFPLVFGPVEPGSPLSSYARFRLSTASTPCSPAGAEADGEVEDYVVRFRPYDFGDLPDPAAGNASGDYSTRFADNGAAHGIVAGLHIGACVDDEDDGQPNATASGDDSGPSTFTSGTCAVPGDDEDGVQLRPIYNQGSPSTTPASVTNTTGSAATLCSFMDWNGDGDFDDANERTQQGVPSGTVNGNVTIDFGVVPAGNVPNPYARFRLSTQAGCSPTGVVADGEVEDYQVDSTGGAMSLGNLVWEDLDNNGQVDPGEPGIDGVPVNLYLDADDNG
;
A
#
# COMPACT_ATOMS: atom_id res chain seq x y z
N MET A 1 54.15 -24.72 -56.79
CA MET A 1 54.86 -24.25 -57.99
C MET A 1 54.00 -23.18 -58.61
N LEU A 2 54.48 -21.94 -58.67
CA LEU A 2 53.73 -20.84 -59.27
C LEU A 2 53.37 -21.16 -60.72
N ARG A 3 52.16 -20.78 -61.13
CA ARG A 3 51.66 -21.00 -62.49
C ARG A 3 51.24 -19.67 -63.07
N PRO A 4 51.92 -19.16 -64.12
CA PRO A 4 51.59 -17.89 -64.72
C PRO A 4 50.10 -17.79 -65.06
N GLY A 5 49.44 -16.76 -64.52
CA GLY A 5 48.02 -16.51 -64.71
C GLY A 5 47.11 -17.15 -63.65
N LEU A 6 47.65 -17.73 -62.58
CA LEU A 6 46.92 -18.22 -61.41
C LEU A 6 47.60 -17.68 -60.14
N ARG A 7 47.08 -16.56 -59.61
CA ARG A 7 47.60 -15.90 -58.41
C ARG A 7 46.48 -15.30 -57.56
N LEU A 8 46.70 -15.22 -56.28
CA LEU A 8 46.07 -14.29 -55.36
C LEU A 8 46.68 -12.90 -55.61
N GLY A 9 45.90 -11.83 -55.36
CA GLY A 9 46.52 -10.52 -55.32
C GLY A 9 47.05 -9.92 -56.64
N ALA A 10 47.82 -8.84 -56.52
CA ALA A 10 48.42 -8.11 -57.64
C ALA A 10 49.81 -8.65 -58.05
N CYS A 11 50.46 -9.43 -57.19
CA CYS A 11 51.68 -10.15 -57.52
C CYS A 11 51.76 -11.51 -56.81
N GLU A 12 52.61 -12.39 -57.33
CA GLU A 12 53.01 -13.63 -56.66
C GLU A 12 54.55 -13.69 -56.59
N ASP A 13 55.05 -14.25 -55.50
CA ASP A 13 56.46 -14.38 -55.18
C ASP A 13 56.86 -15.87 -55.04
N ALA A 14 58.09 -16.21 -55.44
CA ALA A 14 58.60 -17.57 -55.36
C ALA A 14 59.63 -17.73 -54.24
N GLU A 15 59.19 -18.42 -53.20
CA GLU A 15 59.99 -18.72 -52.03
C GLU A 15 60.61 -20.12 -51.99
N ILE A 16 61.64 -20.28 -51.15
CA ILE A 16 62.34 -21.54 -50.92
C ILE A 16 61.73 -22.32 -49.74
N ASP A 17 61.18 -21.60 -48.75
CA ASP A 17 60.44 -22.06 -47.58
C ASP A 17 59.52 -20.93 -47.06
N GLY A 18 58.42 -21.25 -46.37
CA GLY A 18 57.41 -20.25 -45.94
C GLY A 18 57.73 -19.55 -44.62
N GLN A 19 58.88 -18.90 -44.58
CA GLN A 19 59.55 -18.21 -43.44
C GLN A 19 58.60 -17.70 -42.31
N PRO A 20 58.26 -18.49 -41.27
CA PRO A 20 57.20 -18.12 -40.35
C PRO A 20 57.60 -17.03 -39.34
N ASN A 21 56.69 -16.09 -39.05
CA ASN A 21 56.86 -15.10 -37.99
C ASN A 21 55.51 -14.75 -37.31
N PRO A 22 55.50 -13.99 -36.19
CA PRO A 22 54.26 -13.67 -35.48
C PRO A 22 53.27 -12.77 -36.23
N ALA A 23 53.71 -11.99 -37.21
CA ALA A 23 52.87 -11.09 -37.99
C ALA A 23 52.32 -11.75 -39.27
N ALA A 24 52.77 -12.98 -39.57
CA ALA A 24 52.50 -13.70 -40.81
C ALA A 24 52.97 -12.94 -42.08
N ASP A 25 54.06 -12.17 -41.97
CA ASP A 25 54.70 -11.36 -43.03
C ASP A 25 56.19 -11.72 -43.19
N GLY A 26 56.56 -12.96 -42.84
CA GLY A 26 57.97 -13.36 -42.67
C GLY A 26 58.65 -13.75 -43.98
N ASP A 27 57.84 -14.22 -44.91
CA ASP A 27 58.11 -14.51 -46.31
C ASP A 27 58.46 -13.24 -47.10
N ASP A 28 57.88 -12.10 -46.72
CA ASP A 28 58.08 -10.79 -47.37
C ASP A 28 59.49 -10.21 -47.29
N LEU A 29 60.29 -10.70 -46.34
CA LEU A 29 61.60 -10.14 -46.02
C LEU A 29 62.73 -10.80 -46.82
N GLY A 30 62.42 -11.82 -47.63
CA GLY A 30 63.33 -12.57 -48.49
C GLY A 30 63.50 -11.96 -49.88
N ALA A 31 64.63 -12.22 -50.55
CA ALA A 31 64.76 -11.92 -51.98
C ALA A 31 64.13 -13.07 -52.79
N GLY A 32 62.85 -12.92 -53.18
CA GLY A 32 62.15 -13.86 -54.04
C GLY A 32 62.97 -14.19 -55.30
N THR A 33 62.99 -15.47 -55.69
CA THR A 33 63.78 -15.92 -56.85
C THR A 33 63.08 -15.65 -58.19
N LEU A 34 61.77 -15.34 -58.14
CA LEU A 34 60.91 -15.05 -59.27
C LEU A 34 59.66 -14.27 -58.78
N THR A 35 59.45 -13.04 -59.24
CA THR A 35 58.21 -12.27 -58.97
C THR A 35 57.38 -12.21 -60.25
N ASN A 36 56.07 -12.50 -60.18
CA ASN A 36 55.16 -12.41 -61.32
C ASN A 36 53.98 -11.48 -61.00
N GLY A 37 54.04 -10.24 -61.50
CA GLY A 37 53.04 -9.21 -61.21
C GLY A 37 53.69 -7.86 -60.92
N THR A 38 53.01 -6.99 -60.19
CA THR A 38 53.58 -5.73 -59.69
C THR A 38 53.13 -5.53 -58.25
N CYS A 39 53.95 -5.97 -57.30
CA CYS A 39 53.69 -5.79 -55.87
C CYS A 39 53.71 -4.30 -55.50
N ALA A 40 52.85 -3.89 -54.58
CA ALA A 40 52.79 -2.51 -54.08
C ALA A 40 54.04 -2.15 -53.25
N VAL A 41 54.55 -3.12 -52.49
CA VAL A 41 55.84 -3.12 -51.81
C VAL A 41 56.68 -4.27 -52.39
N ALA A 42 58.00 -4.15 -52.44
CA ALA A 42 58.82 -5.18 -53.08
C ALA A 42 58.81 -6.46 -52.24
N ASN A 43 58.39 -7.58 -52.86
CA ASN A 43 58.28 -8.90 -52.24
C ASN A 43 57.24 -8.93 -51.10
N ASP A 44 56.09 -8.28 -51.29
CA ASP A 44 54.93 -8.30 -50.38
C ASP A 44 53.76 -8.81 -51.21
N ASP A 45 53.51 -10.12 -51.14
CA ASP A 45 52.45 -10.82 -51.90
C ASP A 45 51.17 -11.07 -51.09
N GLU A 46 51.13 -10.70 -49.80
CA GLU A 46 49.94 -10.66 -48.93
C GLU A 46 48.99 -9.48 -49.28
N ASP A 47 48.66 -9.33 -50.56
CA ASP A 47 47.85 -8.23 -51.07
C ASP A 47 46.47 -8.66 -51.60
N ALA A 48 46.10 -9.95 -51.47
CA ALA A 48 44.79 -10.43 -51.88
C ALA A 48 43.69 -10.13 -50.86
N VAL A 49 43.98 -10.13 -49.57
CA VAL A 49 43.02 -9.89 -48.49
C VAL A 49 43.35 -8.58 -47.80
N ASP A 50 42.35 -7.71 -47.62
CA ASP A 50 42.49 -6.53 -46.77
C ASP A 50 42.61 -6.99 -45.30
N PRO A 51 43.73 -6.73 -44.59
CA PRO A 51 43.87 -7.15 -43.20
C PRO A 51 42.78 -6.59 -42.28
N ALA A 52 42.18 -5.43 -42.62
CA ALA A 52 41.05 -4.89 -41.88
C ALA A 52 39.77 -5.75 -42.01
N ALA A 53 39.65 -6.55 -43.07
CA ALA A 53 38.57 -7.51 -43.26
C ALA A 53 38.76 -8.82 -42.46
N LEU A 54 39.91 -8.96 -41.76
CA LEU A 54 40.20 -10.05 -40.82
C LEU A 54 39.96 -9.62 -39.36
N ALA A 55 39.05 -8.68 -39.16
CA ALA A 55 38.49 -8.32 -37.86
C ALA A 55 37.10 -8.96 -37.71
N PHE A 56 36.96 -9.97 -36.85
CA PHE A 56 35.72 -10.75 -36.72
C PHE A 56 35.03 -10.49 -35.41
N LEU A 57 33.70 -10.44 -35.42
CA LEU A 57 32.90 -10.40 -34.21
C LEU A 57 32.63 -11.83 -33.74
N SER A 58 32.90 -12.15 -32.47
CA SER A 58 32.43 -13.40 -31.87
C SER A 58 30.90 -13.51 -32.00
N GLY A 59 30.38 -14.66 -32.45
CA GLY A 59 28.94 -14.81 -32.74
C GLY A 59 28.46 -14.12 -34.03
N GLY A 60 29.32 -13.37 -34.72
CA GLY A 60 29.01 -12.70 -35.99
C GLY A 60 29.37 -13.52 -37.24
N PRO A 61 28.84 -13.17 -38.42
CA PRO A 61 29.20 -13.83 -39.67
C PRO A 61 30.67 -13.58 -40.04
N VAL A 62 31.39 -14.63 -40.42
CA VAL A 62 32.78 -14.57 -40.88
C VAL A 62 32.80 -14.72 -42.40
N SER A 63 33.11 -13.62 -43.10
CA SER A 63 33.27 -13.60 -44.55
C SER A 63 34.51 -12.82 -44.95
N VAL A 64 35.38 -13.46 -45.72
CA VAL A 64 36.63 -12.84 -46.21
C VAL A 64 36.56 -12.71 -47.72
N THR A 65 36.92 -11.54 -48.24
CA THR A 65 37.06 -11.33 -49.68
C THR A 65 38.53 -11.34 -50.05
N ALA A 66 38.91 -12.22 -50.97
CA ALA A 66 40.25 -12.27 -51.53
C ALA A 66 40.23 -11.93 -53.02
N ALA A 67 41.16 -11.11 -53.48
CA ALA A 67 41.38 -10.88 -54.89
C ALA A 67 42.07 -12.09 -55.54
N ALA A 68 41.50 -12.63 -56.62
CA ALA A 68 42.10 -13.77 -57.31
C ALA A 68 42.08 -13.60 -58.84
N THR A 69 43.19 -13.97 -59.47
CA THR A 69 43.36 -14.06 -60.92
C THR A 69 43.44 -15.51 -61.36
N ASN A 70 42.63 -15.89 -62.36
CA ASN A 70 42.70 -17.20 -62.99
C ASN A 70 42.48 -17.09 -64.50
N THR A 71 43.55 -17.32 -65.27
CA THR A 71 43.56 -17.26 -66.74
C THR A 71 44.14 -18.53 -67.37
N VAL A 72 44.26 -19.62 -66.59
CA VAL A 72 45.04 -20.80 -66.98
C VAL A 72 44.26 -21.85 -67.80
N GLY A 73 43.04 -21.51 -68.20
CA GLY A 73 42.19 -22.30 -69.10
C GLY A 73 41.21 -23.27 -68.41
N THR A 74 41.25 -23.37 -67.08
CA THR A 74 40.36 -24.21 -66.26
C THR A 74 39.94 -23.44 -65.01
N ALA A 75 38.79 -23.81 -64.40
CA ALA A 75 38.43 -23.24 -63.10
C ALA A 75 39.47 -23.63 -62.03
N ALA A 76 39.69 -22.72 -61.08
CA ALA A 76 40.50 -22.94 -59.89
C ALA A 76 39.60 -22.90 -58.65
N THR A 77 40.13 -23.28 -57.51
CA THR A 77 39.48 -23.22 -56.20
C THR A 77 40.30 -22.32 -55.31
N LEU A 78 39.65 -21.32 -54.71
CA LEU A 78 40.18 -20.58 -53.58
C LEU A 78 39.69 -21.28 -52.31
N CYS A 79 40.61 -21.63 -51.42
CA CYS A 79 40.34 -22.21 -50.12
C CYS A 79 40.85 -21.25 -49.04
N GLY A 80 40.06 -20.99 -48.00
CA GLY A 80 40.49 -20.25 -46.82
C GLY A 80 40.41 -21.11 -45.58
N PHE A 81 41.30 -20.86 -44.64
CA PHE A 81 41.44 -21.52 -43.35
C PHE A 81 41.63 -20.45 -42.27
N ILE A 82 40.89 -20.46 -41.18
CA ILE A 82 41.00 -19.48 -40.08
C ILE A 82 40.94 -20.26 -38.77
N ASP A 83 41.98 -20.17 -37.93
CA ASP A 83 42.06 -20.85 -36.62
C ASP A 83 41.33 -19.99 -35.58
N LEU A 84 40.01 -20.09 -35.57
CA LEU A 84 39.14 -19.22 -34.77
C LEU A 84 39.26 -19.56 -33.28
N ASN A 85 39.46 -20.83 -32.93
CA ASN A 85 39.50 -21.28 -31.54
C ASN A 85 40.93 -21.28 -30.93
N GLY A 86 41.96 -21.04 -31.74
CA GLY A 86 43.36 -20.96 -31.32
C GLY A 86 43.97 -22.30 -30.90
N ASP A 87 43.39 -23.43 -31.30
CA ASP A 87 43.88 -24.76 -30.95
C ASP A 87 45.05 -25.23 -31.84
N GLY A 88 45.36 -24.45 -32.88
CA GLY A 88 46.47 -24.66 -33.78
C GLY A 88 46.18 -25.62 -34.94
N ASP A 89 44.92 -25.99 -35.17
CA ASP A 89 44.48 -26.63 -36.40
C ASP A 89 43.38 -25.83 -37.15
N PHE A 90 42.77 -26.44 -38.16
CA PHE A 90 41.75 -25.80 -39.01
C PHE A 90 40.64 -26.82 -39.33
N ALA A 91 40.37 -27.75 -38.40
CA ALA A 91 39.51 -28.89 -38.64
C ALA A 91 38.03 -28.60 -38.34
N ASP A 92 37.75 -27.48 -37.67
CA ASP A 92 36.39 -27.15 -37.26
C ASP A 92 35.52 -26.65 -38.42
N ALA A 93 34.20 -26.82 -38.26
CA ALA A 93 33.23 -26.55 -39.32
C ALA A 93 33.19 -25.08 -39.75
N SER A 94 33.53 -24.14 -38.86
CA SER A 94 33.57 -22.69 -39.12
C SER A 94 34.97 -22.17 -39.50
N GLU A 95 35.96 -23.06 -39.61
CA GLU A 95 37.36 -22.66 -39.84
C GLU A 95 37.81 -22.86 -41.29
N THR A 96 36.97 -23.49 -42.13
CA THR A 96 37.30 -23.76 -43.53
C THR A 96 36.21 -23.29 -44.48
N ALA A 97 36.62 -22.59 -45.54
CA ALA A 97 35.72 -22.14 -46.60
C ALA A 97 36.37 -22.35 -47.97
N SER A 98 35.55 -22.49 -49.02
CA SER A 98 36.06 -22.54 -50.39
C SER A 98 35.10 -21.94 -51.40
N ALA A 99 35.65 -21.38 -52.46
CA ALA A 99 34.90 -20.79 -53.56
C ALA A 99 35.57 -21.08 -54.92
N PRO A 100 34.80 -21.31 -55.99
CA PRO A 100 35.35 -21.46 -57.31
C PRO A 100 35.86 -20.12 -57.85
N VAL A 101 37.03 -20.13 -58.48
CA VAL A 101 37.59 -19.00 -59.24
C VAL A 101 37.50 -19.32 -60.73
N PRO A 102 36.52 -18.74 -61.46
CA PRO A 102 36.33 -19.03 -62.88
C PRO A 102 37.54 -18.69 -63.74
N ASN A 103 37.73 -19.42 -64.84
CA ASN A 103 38.71 -19.02 -65.85
C ASN A 103 38.28 -17.71 -66.53
N GLY A 104 39.21 -16.78 -66.66
CA GLY A 104 38.98 -15.41 -67.13
C GLY A 104 38.84 -14.39 -65.99
N SER A 105 38.92 -14.80 -64.73
CA SER A 105 39.01 -13.88 -63.58
C SER A 105 40.33 -13.11 -63.61
N ASN A 106 40.26 -11.80 -63.37
CA ASN A 106 41.41 -10.91 -63.26
C ASN A 106 41.19 -9.98 -62.08
N ASP A 107 41.93 -10.20 -60.99
CA ASP A 107 41.80 -9.57 -59.67
C ASP A 107 40.32 -9.52 -59.25
N ALA A 108 39.62 -10.64 -59.45
CA ALA A 108 38.21 -10.74 -59.11
C ALA A 108 38.06 -10.89 -57.59
N ALA A 109 37.16 -10.12 -56.98
CA ALA A 109 36.83 -10.26 -55.57
C ALA A 109 36.04 -11.55 -55.34
N ILE A 110 36.68 -12.55 -54.73
CA ILE A 110 36.10 -13.85 -54.40
C ILE A 110 35.77 -13.87 -52.91
N VAL A 111 34.50 -14.10 -52.58
CA VAL A 111 34.03 -14.15 -51.20
C VAL A 111 34.07 -15.58 -50.68
N LEU A 112 34.76 -15.79 -49.56
CA LEU A 112 34.76 -17.00 -48.75
C LEU A 112 33.84 -16.79 -47.54
N ASN A 113 32.87 -17.69 -47.37
CA ASN A 113 31.94 -17.65 -46.24
C ASN A 113 32.27 -18.79 -45.29
N PHE A 114 32.73 -18.45 -44.09
CA PHE A 114 33.11 -19.37 -43.02
C PHE A 114 31.94 -19.66 -42.06
N GLY A 115 30.80 -19.01 -42.23
CA GLY A 115 29.64 -19.16 -41.35
C GLY A 115 29.67 -18.10 -40.26
N VAL A 116 29.55 -18.53 -38.99
CA VAL A 116 29.53 -17.66 -37.80
C VAL A 116 30.74 -17.99 -36.92
N ALA A 117 31.40 -16.97 -36.38
CA ALA A 117 32.48 -17.14 -35.42
C ALA A 117 31.92 -17.82 -34.15
N PRO A 118 32.41 -19.03 -33.78
CA PRO A 118 31.85 -19.76 -32.66
C PRO A 118 32.19 -19.08 -31.32
N PRO A 119 31.38 -19.31 -30.26
CA PRO A 119 31.77 -18.98 -28.90
C PRO A 119 33.14 -19.58 -28.57
N GLY A 120 34.01 -18.77 -27.94
CA GLY A 120 35.39 -19.14 -27.64
C GLY A 120 36.39 -18.76 -28.73
N THR A 121 36.00 -17.92 -29.69
CA THR A 121 36.92 -17.35 -30.67
C THR A 121 38.03 -16.58 -29.95
N VAL A 122 39.29 -16.89 -30.25
CA VAL A 122 40.44 -16.24 -29.61
C VAL A 122 40.57 -14.78 -30.06
N PRO A 123 41.01 -13.86 -29.18
CA PRO A 123 41.17 -12.44 -29.52
C PRO A 123 42.10 -12.18 -30.71
N THR A 124 43.04 -13.10 -30.98
CA THR A 124 43.97 -13.05 -32.11
C THR A 124 44.33 -14.45 -32.57
N GLY A 125 44.47 -14.66 -33.87
CA GLY A 125 44.94 -15.93 -34.44
C GLY A 125 45.44 -15.76 -35.87
N TYR A 126 45.47 -16.85 -36.65
CA TYR A 126 46.01 -16.87 -38.00
C TYR A 126 45.00 -17.39 -39.03
N ALA A 127 45.09 -16.85 -40.24
CA ALA A 127 44.32 -17.24 -41.41
C ALA A 127 45.27 -17.60 -42.56
N ARG A 128 44.84 -18.53 -43.42
CA ARG A 128 45.57 -18.98 -44.61
C ARG A 128 44.65 -19.02 -45.81
N PHE A 129 45.07 -18.46 -46.93
CA PHE A 129 44.36 -18.52 -48.20
C PHE A 129 45.18 -19.26 -49.24
N ARG A 130 44.55 -20.18 -49.97
CA ARG A 130 45.23 -21.03 -50.97
C ARG A 130 44.45 -21.04 -52.27
N LEU A 131 45.11 -20.71 -53.37
CA LEU A 131 44.54 -20.80 -54.72
C LEU A 131 45.17 -21.96 -55.49
N SER A 132 44.37 -22.83 -56.12
CA SER A 132 44.90 -23.94 -56.94
C SER A 132 43.91 -24.42 -58.00
N THR A 133 44.38 -25.02 -59.11
CA THR A 133 43.49 -25.74 -60.04
C THR A 133 43.05 -27.12 -59.51
N ALA A 134 43.61 -27.57 -58.39
CA ALA A 134 43.12 -28.76 -57.70
C ALA A 134 41.72 -28.52 -57.10
N ALA A 135 40.90 -29.56 -57.09
CA ALA A 135 39.55 -29.50 -56.51
C ALA A 135 39.52 -29.69 -54.98
N GLY A 136 40.66 -29.96 -54.33
CA GLY A 136 40.73 -30.26 -52.91
C GLY A 136 41.28 -29.09 -52.09
N CYS A 137 40.60 -28.76 -51.00
CA CYS A 137 41.07 -27.83 -49.98
C CYS A 137 41.75 -28.61 -48.85
N SER A 138 43.03 -28.33 -48.63
CA SER A 138 43.80 -28.84 -47.49
C SER A 138 44.59 -27.67 -46.93
N PRO A 139 44.63 -27.43 -45.61
CA PRO A 139 45.47 -26.39 -45.02
C PRO A 139 46.96 -26.74 -45.16
N ASN A 140 47.26 -28.03 -45.31
CA ASN A 140 48.60 -28.60 -45.28
C ASN A 140 48.97 -29.26 -46.63
N GLY A 141 50.27 -29.49 -46.84
CA GLY A 141 50.79 -30.26 -47.98
C GLY A 141 50.87 -29.48 -49.30
N ALA A 142 51.52 -30.08 -50.30
CA ALA A 142 51.79 -29.43 -51.58
C ALA A 142 50.56 -29.38 -52.50
N ALA A 143 50.28 -28.21 -53.06
CA ALA A 143 49.35 -28.04 -54.18
C ALA A 143 50.09 -28.23 -55.52
N PRO A 144 49.40 -28.72 -56.59
CA PRO A 144 50.02 -28.93 -57.90
C PRO A 144 50.42 -27.61 -58.58
N ASP A 145 49.70 -26.53 -58.31
CA ASP A 145 49.94 -25.17 -58.79
C ASP A 145 49.25 -24.13 -57.91
N GLY A 146 49.58 -22.85 -58.15
CA GLY A 146 49.02 -21.67 -57.48
C GLY A 146 49.85 -21.18 -56.31
N GLU A 147 49.18 -20.48 -55.38
CA GLU A 147 49.75 -19.58 -54.38
C GLU A 147 49.09 -19.77 -53.00
N VAL A 148 49.81 -19.36 -51.96
CA VAL A 148 49.38 -19.36 -50.56
C VAL A 148 49.77 -18.04 -49.95
N GLU A 149 48.86 -17.39 -49.25
CA GLU A 149 49.11 -16.19 -48.43
C GLU A 149 48.61 -16.46 -47.01
N ASP A 150 49.34 -15.99 -46.00
CA ASP A 150 49.02 -16.14 -44.58
C ASP A 150 48.76 -14.76 -43.95
N TYR A 151 47.87 -14.69 -42.96
CA TYR A 151 47.47 -13.43 -42.33
C TYR A 151 47.21 -13.61 -40.83
N ALA A 152 47.45 -12.57 -40.03
CA ALA A 152 46.90 -12.49 -38.68
C ALA A 152 45.45 -11.98 -38.71
N PHE A 153 44.58 -12.51 -37.84
CA PHE A 153 43.25 -11.97 -37.59
C PHE A 153 43.11 -11.45 -36.16
N THR A 154 42.16 -10.55 -35.94
CA THR A 154 41.79 -10.07 -34.60
C THR A 154 40.30 -10.32 -34.38
N ALA A 155 39.91 -10.89 -33.25
CA ALA A 155 38.51 -10.94 -32.85
C ALA A 155 38.16 -9.69 -32.03
N ILE A 156 37.02 -9.10 -32.36
CA ILE A 156 36.38 -8.06 -31.58
C ILE A 156 35.76 -8.75 -30.37
N ILE A 157 36.28 -8.41 -29.19
CA ILE A 157 35.70 -8.81 -27.92
C ILE A 157 34.35 -8.12 -27.73
N THR A 158 33.40 -8.87 -27.22
CA THR A 158 32.02 -8.46 -27.05
C THR A 158 31.62 -8.64 -25.62
N ASP A 159 30.76 -7.74 -25.19
CA ASP A 159 30.06 -7.80 -23.94
C ASP A 159 28.62 -8.30 -24.19
N LEU A 160 28.16 -9.22 -23.34
CA LEU A 160 26.85 -9.86 -23.38
C LEU A 160 26.27 -9.95 -21.96
N GLY A 161 24.95 -10.07 -21.87
CA GLY A 161 24.28 -10.21 -20.57
C GLY A 161 24.12 -11.66 -20.09
N ASP A 162 23.32 -11.81 -19.05
CA ASP A 162 23.29 -13.00 -18.20
C ASP A 162 21.89 -13.33 -17.63
N LEU A 163 20.86 -12.60 -18.08
CA LEU A 163 19.47 -12.89 -17.72
C LEU A 163 19.06 -14.35 -18.02
N PRO A 164 18.05 -14.90 -17.29
CA PRO A 164 17.61 -16.27 -17.51
C PRO A 164 17.20 -16.59 -18.95
N ASP A 165 17.86 -17.57 -19.55
CA ASP A 165 17.55 -18.12 -20.88
C ASP A 165 17.46 -19.65 -20.80
N PRO A 166 16.32 -20.19 -20.35
CA PRO A 166 16.20 -21.61 -19.97
C PRO A 166 16.03 -22.56 -21.16
N ALA A 167 15.68 -22.06 -22.36
CA ALA A 167 15.41 -22.89 -23.53
C ALA A 167 15.37 -22.08 -24.82
N ALA A 168 15.97 -22.61 -25.90
CA ALA A 168 16.01 -21.99 -27.23
C ALA A 168 14.66 -21.38 -27.71
N GLY A 169 14.69 -20.13 -28.15
CA GLY A 169 13.57 -19.39 -28.71
C GLY A 169 13.63 -17.89 -28.41
N THR A 170 12.57 -17.17 -28.79
CA THR A 170 12.45 -15.72 -28.50
C THR A 170 11.08 -15.40 -27.87
N GLY A 171 10.50 -16.40 -27.20
CA GLY A 171 9.18 -16.31 -26.57
C GLY A 171 9.25 -15.76 -25.15
N THR A 172 8.08 -15.63 -24.50
CA THR A 172 7.95 -15.26 -23.08
C THR A 172 8.69 -16.27 -22.20
N GLY A 173 9.46 -15.79 -21.22
CA GLY A 173 10.23 -16.62 -20.28
C GLY A 173 11.67 -16.94 -20.72
N ASN A 174 12.24 -16.22 -21.70
CA ASN A 174 13.56 -16.54 -22.27
C ASN A 174 14.58 -15.39 -22.24
N TYR A 175 14.18 -14.12 -22.04
CA TYR A 175 15.02 -12.90 -22.04
C TYR A 175 16.05 -12.71 -23.18
N GLN A 176 16.24 -13.68 -24.09
CA GLN A 176 17.17 -13.68 -25.20
C GLN A 176 18.57 -13.25 -24.73
N THR A 177 19.25 -14.14 -24.02
CA THR A 177 20.59 -13.89 -23.48
C THR A 177 21.65 -14.57 -24.33
N LEU A 178 21.39 -15.81 -24.77
CA LEU A 178 22.31 -16.56 -25.62
C LEU A 178 22.33 -16.01 -27.06
N LEU A 179 23.49 -16.09 -27.72
CA LEU A 179 23.67 -15.75 -29.13
C LEU A 179 22.75 -16.56 -30.06
N ALA A 180 22.46 -17.81 -29.69
CA ALA A 180 21.56 -18.69 -30.45
C ALA A 180 20.13 -18.12 -30.55
N ASP A 181 19.72 -17.34 -29.56
CA ASP A 181 18.41 -16.68 -29.47
C ASP A 181 18.49 -15.19 -29.84
N GLY A 182 19.65 -14.75 -30.33
CA GLY A 182 19.90 -13.39 -30.79
C GLY A 182 20.12 -12.40 -29.66
N GLY A 183 20.82 -12.82 -28.59
CA GLY A 183 21.00 -12.04 -27.37
C GLY A 183 21.60 -10.64 -27.54
N ALA A 184 21.55 -9.84 -26.48
CA ALA A 184 22.13 -8.51 -26.47
C ALA A 184 23.67 -8.62 -26.56
N VAL A 185 24.26 -8.05 -27.62
CA VAL A 185 25.70 -8.11 -27.87
C VAL A 185 26.24 -6.71 -28.13
N HIS A 186 27.36 -6.36 -27.50
CA HIS A 186 28.05 -5.10 -27.77
C HIS A 186 29.56 -5.27 -27.96
N PRO A 187 30.10 -4.83 -29.09
CA PRO A 187 31.55 -4.67 -29.26
C PRO A 187 32.15 -3.72 -28.21
N ILE A 188 33.10 -4.19 -27.43
CA ILE A 188 33.72 -3.36 -26.39
C ILE A 188 34.68 -2.37 -27.06
N ILE A 189 34.54 -1.09 -26.72
CA ILE A 189 35.44 -0.03 -27.19
C ILE A 189 36.00 0.80 -26.03
N ALA A 190 37.20 1.33 -26.22
CA ALA A 190 37.84 2.15 -25.20
C ALA A 190 37.00 3.41 -24.88
N GLY A 191 36.64 3.56 -23.61
CA GLY A 191 35.99 4.77 -23.09
C GLY A 191 34.47 4.81 -23.22
N LEU A 192 33.81 3.67 -23.45
CA LEU A 192 32.35 3.54 -23.38
C LEU A 192 31.99 2.31 -22.53
N PHE A 193 31.51 2.54 -21.31
CA PHE A 193 31.15 1.52 -20.32
C PHE A 193 30.37 2.17 -19.16
N MET A 194 29.71 1.38 -18.36
CA MET A 194 28.95 1.66 -17.16
C MET A 194 29.84 1.29 -15.97
N GLY A 195 29.68 2.02 -14.87
CA GLY A 195 30.50 1.84 -13.68
C GLY A 195 32.01 2.00 -13.92
N SER A 196 32.79 0.96 -13.58
CA SER A 196 34.25 1.04 -13.49
C SER A 196 35.02 0.12 -14.44
N ARG A 197 34.39 -0.95 -14.92
CA ARG A 197 34.98 -1.98 -15.79
C ARG A 197 33.93 -2.42 -16.81
N VAL A 198 34.42 -3.13 -17.81
CA VAL A 198 33.64 -3.91 -18.76
C VAL A 198 34.47 -5.16 -18.97
N ASP A 199 33.86 -6.33 -18.94
CA ASP A 199 34.51 -7.57 -19.33
C ASP A 199 33.91 -8.15 -20.61
N ALA A 200 34.28 -9.37 -20.97
CA ALA A 200 34.16 -9.81 -22.35
C ALA A 200 33.84 -11.29 -22.44
N GLU A 201 32.70 -11.58 -23.08
CA GLU A 201 32.12 -12.90 -23.13
C GLU A 201 32.15 -13.45 -24.56
N ALA A 202 32.28 -14.76 -24.63
CA ALA A 202 32.15 -15.51 -25.86
C ALA A 202 30.68 -15.70 -26.30
N ASP A 203 29.78 -15.77 -25.33
CA ASP A 203 28.32 -15.98 -25.42
C ASP A 203 27.71 -15.51 -24.09
N GLY A 204 26.40 -15.26 -24.04
CA GLY A 204 25.74 -14.82 -22.81
C GLY A 204 25.81 -15.89 -21.72
N GLN A 205 25.76 -15.48 -20.46
CA GLN A 205 25.96 -16.36 -19.29
C GLN A 205 24.67 -16.53 -18.47
N PRO A 206 23.56 -17.05 -19.04
CA PRO A 206 22.26 -17.04 -18.39
C PRO A 206 22.28 -17.74 -17.02
N SER A 207 21.78 -17.03 -16.02
CA SER A 207 21.67 -17.52 -14.65
C SER A 207 20.29 -17.25 -14.07
N ALA A 208 19.93 -17.91 -12.96
CA ALA A 208 18.60 -17.74 -12.35
C ALA A 208 18.44 -16.41 -11.58
N ILE A 209 19.54 -15.71 -11.32
CA ILE A 209 19.59 -14.51 -10.48
C ILE A 209 20.38 -13.37 -11.13
N ALA A 210 20.64 -13.44 -12.43
CA ALA A 210 21.48 -12.47 -13.14
C ALA A 210 22.85 -12.27 -12.43
N SER A 211 23.62 -13.35 -12.28
CA SER A 211 24.95 -13.39 -11.68
C SER A 211 25.96 -14.31 -12.40
N GLY A 212 25.78 -14.57 -13.69
CA GLY A 212 26.41 -15.64 -14.46
C GLY A 212 27.88 -15.37 -14.81
N ASP A 213 28.17 -14.13 -15.16
CA ASP A 213 29.48 -13.55 -15.51
C ASP A 213 30.29 -13.18 -14.27
N ASP A 214 29.62 -12.83 -13.16
CA ASP A 214 30.21 -12.34 -11.90
C ASP A 214 31.29 -13.30 -11.35
N ALA A 215 31.18 -14.58 -11.70
CA ALA A 215 32.02 -15.65 -11.18
C ALA A 215 33.43 -15.71 -11.82
N GLN A 216 33.70 -14.96 -12.91
CA GLN A 216 34.95 -15.02 -13.68
C GLN A 216 35.81 -13.74 -13.59
N THR A 217 36.15 -13.32 -12.36
CA THR A 217 37.24 -12.37 -12.01
C THR A 217 37.10 -10.89 -12.41
N SER A 218 36.02 -10.46 -13.06
CA SER A 218 35.68 -9.04 -13.22
C SER A 218 34.19 -8.77 -13.38
N ASP A 219 33.41 -8.99 -12.33
CA ASP A 219 32.06 -8.40 -12.12
C ASP A 219 32.04 -6.93 -12.60
N ASP A 220 31.35 -6.72 -13.73
CA ASP A 220 31.11 -5.43 -14.36
C ASP A 220 29.65 -4.96 -14.20
N GLU A 221 28.85 -5.69 -13.42
CA GLU A 221 27.59 -5.27 -12.80
C GLU A 221 27.80 -4.20 -11.69
N ASP A 222 28.66 -3.21 -11.96
CA ASP A 222 29.03 -2.13 -11.06
C ASP A 222 28.54 -0.74 -11.53
N GLY A 223 27.86 -0.68 -12.68
CA GLY A 223 27.27 0.53 -13.24
C GLY A 223 25.92 0.93 -12.65
N VAL A 224 25.11 0.00 -12.14
CA VAL A 224 23.79 0.29 -11.59
C VAL A 224 23.80 0.35 -10.06
N ASP A 225 23.21 1.39 -9.50
CA ASP A 225 22.94 1.45 -8.06
C ASP A 225 21.79 0.48 -7.72
N THR A 226 22.13 -0.71 -7.25
CA THR A 226 21.16 -1.76 -6.92
C THR A 226 20.13 -1.33 -5.86
N ALA A 227 20.42 -0.32 -5.03
CA ALA A 227 19.43 0.25 -4.12
C ALA A 227 18.29 1.00 -4.84
N SER A 228 18.51 1.39 -6.10
CA SER A 228 17.51 2.00 -6.98
C SER A 228 16.70 0.98 -7.81
N LEU A 229 17.01 -0.32 -7.68
CA LEU A 229 16.27 -1.44 -8.31
C LEU A 229 15.17 -2.01 -7.41
N ALA A 230 14.70 -1.23 -6.43
CA ALA A 230 13.55 -1.56 -5.60
C ALA A 230 12.39 -0.60 -5.94
N PHE A 231 11.26 -1.15 -6.36
CA PHE A 231 10.10 -0.38 -6.80
C PHE A 231 8.85 -0.72 -6.00
N VAL A 232 8.16 0.32 -5.54
CA VAL A 232 6.79 0.20 -5.00
C VAL A 232 5.78 0.58 -6.07
N VAL A 233 4.80 -0.26 -6.37
CA VAL A 233 3.76 0.06 -7.38
C VAL A 233 3.06 1.39 -7.04
N GLY A 234 2.75 2.21 -8.03
CA GLY A 234 2.11 3.52 -7.83
C GLY A 234 3.04 4.68 -7.44
N GLN A 235 4.17 4.42 -6.79
CA GLN A 235 5.19 5.45 -6.47
C GLN A 235 6.07 5.78 -7.70
N PRO A 236 6.54 7.03 -7.89
CA PRO A 236 7.54 7.32 -8.92
C PRO A 236 8.86 6.57 -8.65
N GLY A 237 9.54 6.12 -9.70
CA GLY A 237 10.81 5.40 -9.56
C GLY A 237 11.80 5.75 -10.67
N SER A 238 13.09 5.78 -10.34
CA SER A 238 14.15 5.94 -11.31
C SER A 238 15.36 5.09 -10.93
N VAL A 239 15.94 4.41 -11.90
CA VAL A 239 17.21 3.69 -11.72
C VAL A 239 18.37 4.66 -11.88
N ARG A 240 19.32 4.59 -10.97
CA ARG A 240 20.56 5.36 -11.04
C ARG A 240 21.65 4.51 -11.67
N VAL A 241 22.25 5.02 -12.75
CA VAL A 241 23.31 4.33 -13.50
C VAL A 241 24.49 5.27 -13.69
N ASP A 242 25.67 4.82 -13.32
CA ASP A 242 26.92 5.54 -13.54
C ASP A 242 27.52 5.10 -14.87
N ALA A 243 27.87 6.05 -15.76
CA ALA A 243 28.37 5.73 -17.09
C ALA A 243 29.49 6.66 -17.56
N THR A 244 30.37 6.10 -18.40
CA THR A 244 31.51 6.75 -19.05
C THR A 244 31.30 6.78 -20.57
N ASN A 245 31.48 7.95 -21.18
CA ASN A 245 31.48 8.12 -22.62
C ASN A 245 32.55 9.12 -23.04
N LEU A 246 33.69 8.61 -23.51
CA LEU A 246 34.85 9.36 -24.01
C LEU A 246 35.04 9.19 -25.52
N THR A 247 34.02 8.68 -26.22
CA THR A 247 34.10 8.30 -27.65
C THR A 247 34.17 9.49 -28.61
N GLY A 248 33.83 10.70 -28.15
CA GLY A 248 33.73 11.90 -28.99
C GLY A 248 32.34 12.11 -29.60
N THR A 249 31.40 11.19 -29.38
CA THR A 249 29.99 11.27 -29.81
C THR A 249 29.07 10.94 -28.65
N ASP A 250 27.88 11.53 -28.61
CA ASP A 250 26.90 11.21 -27.57
C ASP A 250 26.45 9.75 -27.71
N ALA A 251 26.33 9.06 -26.56
CA ALA A 251 25.82 7.70 -26.46
C ALA A 251 24.40 7.71 -25.92
N ARG A 252 23.75 6.55 -25.98
CA ARG A 252 22.43 6.28 -25.42
C ARG A 252 22.55 5.16 -24.41
N LEU A 253 22.03 5.39 -23.21
CA LEU A 253 21.80 4.37 -22.21
C LEU A 253 20.30 4.04 -22.20
N CYS A 254 19.96 2.78 -22.44
CA CYS A 254 18.59 2.27 -22.38
C CYS A 254 18.51 1.17 -21.32
N GLY A 255 17.51 1.24 -20.45
CA GLY A 255 17.23 0.23 -19.45
C GLY A 255 15.87 -0.40 -19.73
N PHE A 256 15.76 -1.70 -19.53
CA PHE A 256 14.56 -2.51 -19.70
C PHE A 256 14.22 -3.15 -18.35
N ILE A 257 12.94 -3.11 -17.93
CA ILE A 257 12.48 -3.78 -16.70
C ILE A 257 11.17 -4.50 -17.00
N ASP A 258 11.14 -5.80 -16.75
CA ASP A 258 9.97 -6.67 -16.96
C ASP A 258 8.98 -6.47 -15.81
N PHE A 259 8.14 -5.44 -15.91
CA PHE A 259 7.20 -5.08 -14.83
C PHE A 259 5.95 -5.95 -14.81
N ASP A 260 5.64 -6.68 -15.88
CA ASP A 260 4.51 -7.60 -15.92
C ASP A 260 4.88 -9.06 -15.59
N GLN A 261 6.18 -9.32 -15.40
CA GLN A 261 6.77 -10.62 -15.05
C GLN A 261 6.43 -11.71 -16.08
N ASP A 262 6.30 -11.35 -17.35
CA ASP A 262 5.99 -12.31 -18.42
C ASP A 262 7.24 -13.02 -18.96
N GLY A 263 8.44 -12.60 -18.54
CA GLY A 263 9.70 -13.19 -18.95
C GLY A 263 10.23 -12.64 -20.28
N SER A 264 9.80 -11.45 -20.67
CA SER A 264 10.25 -10.73 -21.86
C SER A 264 10.20 -9.23 -21.63
N PHE A 265 10.86 -8.45 -22.51
CA PHE A 265 10.78 -6.99 -22.47
C PHE A 265 9.95 -6.49 -23.65
N THR A 266 8.78 -5.92 -23.38
CA THR A 266 7.88 -5.34 -24.37
C THR A 266 8.43 -4.02 -24.91
N PRO A 267 8.82 -3.94 -26.20
CA PRO A 267 9.43 -2.73 -26.76
C PRO A 267 8.51 -1.51 -26.65
N GLY A 268 9.03 -0.42 -26.09
CA GLY A 268 8.33 0.86 -25.97
C GLY A 268 7.39 0.99 -24.76
N ILE A 269 7.19 -0.09 -23.99
CA ILE A 269 6.42 -0.07 -22.72
C ILE A 269 7.38 -0.17 -21.54
N GLU A 270 8.31 -1.12 -21.61
CA GLU A 270 9.19 -1.50 -20.49
C GLU A 270 10.59 -0.90 -20.59
N VAL A 271 10.74 0.16 -21.38
CA VAL A 271 12.03 0.77 -21.69
C VAL A 271 12.08 2.22 -21.21
N ALA A 272 13.14 2.56 -20.49
CA ALA A 272 13.53 3.93 -20.18
C ALA A 272 14.88 4.23 -20.84
N SER A 273 15.15 5.49 -21.17
CA SER A 273 16.46 5.82 -21.74
C SER A 273 16.83 7.29 -21.62
N VAL A 274 18.14 7.53 -21.65
CA VAL A 274 18.77 8.84 -21.44
C VAL A 274 20.00 8.96 -22.34
N SER A 275 20.29 10.19 -22.81
CA SER A 275 21.53 10.47 -23.53
C SER A 275 22.69 10.58 -22.55
N VAL A 276 23.80 9.91 -22.87
CA VAL A 276 25.08 9.98 -22.15
C VAL A 276 26.02 10.85 -22.98
N PRO A 277 26.19 12.15 -22.66
CA PRO A 277 26.95 13.07 -23.49
C PRO A 277 28.42 12.67 -23.60
N SER A 278 29.05 12.96 -24.74
CA SER A 278 30.49 12.80 -24.89
C SER A 278 31.24 13.65 -23.85
N GLY A 279 32.29 13.07 -23.27
CA GLY A 279 33.06 13.66 -22.17
C GLY A 279 32.54 13.32 -20.78
N SER A 280 31.46 12.51 -20.67
CA SER A 280 31.02 11.94 -19.40
C SER A 280 32.08 10.96 -18.88
N ASN A 281 32.45 11.06 -17.62
CA ASN A 281 33.49 10.23 -17.01
C ASN A 281 33.00 9.75 -15.65
N ASN A 282 32.50 8.53 -15.60
CA ASN A 282 31.81 7.94 -14.46
C ASN A 282 30.75 8.90 -13.88
N ALA A 283 29.86 9.39 -14.75
CA ALA A 283 28.81 10.34 -14.40
C ALA A 283 27.50 9.60 -14.15
N THR A 284 26.75 10.06 -13.14
CA THR A 284 25.44 9.49 -12.80
C THR A 284 24.33 9.99 -13.72
N PHE A 285 23.52 9.06 -14.21
CA PHE A 285 22.29 9.28 -14.96
C PHE A 285 21.09 8.64 -14.24
N LEU A 286 19.90 9.24 -14.40
CA LEU A 286 18.65 8.71 -13.86
C LEU A 286 17.76 8.25 -15.00
N LEU A 287 17.41 6.97 -15.01
CA LEU A 287 16.45 6.37 -15.94
C LEU A 287 15.06 6.37 -15.29
N PRO A 288 14.12 7.22 -15.72
CA PRO A 288 12.78 7.24 -15.15
C PRO A 288 11.96 6.08 -15.71
N PHE A 289 11.39 5.27 -14.82
CA PHE A 289 10.46 4.22 -15.19
C PHE A 289 9.04 4.57 -14.73
N SER A 290 8.05 4.34 -15.59
CA SER A 290 6.63 4.40 -15.24
C SER A 290 6.11 2.99 -15.00
N LYS A 291 5.49 2.76 -13.84
CA LYS A 291 5.02 1.44 -13.41
C LYS A 291 3.57 1.22 -13.87
N PRO A 292 3.26 0.08 -14.51
CA PRO A 292 1.87 -0.36 -14.67
C PRO A 292 1.19 -0.58 -13.31
N LEU A 293 -0.10 -0.20 -13.18
CA LEU A 293 -0.86 -0.37 -11.93
C LEU A 293 -1.12 -1.84 -11.58
N ASN A 294 -1.04 -2.75 -12.55
CA ASN A 294 -1.29 -4.18 -12.40
C ASN A 294 -0.01 -5.00 -12.27
N THR A 295 1.11 -4.37 -11.95
CA THR A 295 2.40 -5.04 -11.75
C THR A 295 2.31 -6.04 -10.58
N PRO A 296 2.59 -7.33 -10.81
CA PRO A 296 2.68 -8.30 -9.72
C PRO A 296 3.82 -7.94 -8.76
N SER A 297 3.67 -8.32 -7.48
CA SER A 297 4.78 -8.24 -6.52
C SER A 297 5.76 -9.40 -6.71
N GLY A 298 6.99 -9.22 -6.25
CA GLY A 298 8.07 -10.21 -6.31
C GLY A 298 9.24 -9.79 -7.21
N PRO A 299 10.27 -10.66 -7.30
CA PRO A 299 11.45 -10.39 -8.10
C PRO A 299 11.13 -10.47 -9.59
N THR A 300 11.72 -9.55 -10.35
CA THR A 300 11.76 -9.55 -11.81
C THR A 300 13.18 -9.19 -12.28
N PHE A 301 13.35 -8.93 -13.57
CA PHE A 301 14.65 -8.72 -14.19
C PHE A 301 14.75 -7.39 -14.93
N ALA A 302 15.97 -6.88 -15.01
CA ALA A 302 16.34 -5.70 -15.77
C ALA A 302 17.56 -5.95 -16.66
N ARG A 303 17.61 -5.22 -17.77
CA ARG A 303 18.76 -5.16 -18.68
C ARG A 303 19.10 -3.70 -18.97
N PHE A 304 20.37 -3.33 -18.91
CA PHE A 304 20.88 -2.02 -19.26
C PHE A 304 21.81 -2.15 -20.45
N ARG A 305 21.67 -1.28 -21.43
CA ARG A 305 22.47 -1.28 -22.65
C ARG A 305 22.97 0.12 -22.94
N LEU A 306 24.29 0.27 -23.07
CA LEU A 306 24.95 1.52 -23.42
C LEU A 306 25.56 1.41 -24.82
N SER A 307 25.26 2.32 -25.74
CA SER A 307 25.90 2.34 -27.07
C SER A 307 25.96 3.73 -27.68
N THR A 308 26.93 3.99 -28.57
CA THR A 308 26.88 5.17 -29.46
C THR A 308 25.82 5.04 -30.57
N ASP A 309 25.36 3.82 -30.87
CA ASP A 309 24.19 3.59 -31.70
C ASP A 309 22.91 3.61 -30.86
N SER A 310 22.14 4.69 -31.00
CA SER A 310 20.87 4.82 -30.28
C SER A 310 19.83 3.75 -30.65
N ALA A 311 19.88 3.19 -31.86
CA ALA A 311 18.96 2.13 -32.25
C ALA A 311 19.36 0.80 -31.61
N GLY A 312 20.65 0.46 -31.64
CA GLY A 312 21.21 -0.72 -30.98
C GLY A 312 21.05 -0.70 -29.45
N ALA A 313 21.32 0.43 -28.79
CA ALA A 313 21.17 0.56 -27.34
C ALA A 313 19.72 0.28 -26.88
N CYS A 314 18.73 0.74 -27.63
CA CYS A 314 17.31 0.60 -27.28
C CYS A 314 16.63 -0.60 -27.94
N ALA A 315 17.41 -1.54 -28.49
CA ALA A 315 16.93 -2.86 -28.84
C ALA A 315 17.03 -3.78 -27.61
N VAL A 316 16.02 -4.62 -27.38
CA VAL A 316 16.01 -5.57 -26.24
C VAL A 316 17.13 -6.61 -26.35
N ALA A 317 17.40 -7.05 -27.58
CA ALA A 317 18.41 -8.05 -27.92
C ALA A 317 19.06 -7.68 -29.27
N GLY A 318 20.01 -8.49 -29.73
CA GLY A 318 20.76 -8.31 -30.96
C GLY A 318 21.98 -7.41 -30.82
N LEU A 319 22.77 -7.36 -31.91
CA LEU A 319 24.03 -6.62 -31.97
C LEU A 319 23.83 -5.09 -31.97
N ALA A 320 24.46 -4.41 -31.03
CA ALA A 320 24.70 -2.97 -31.08
C ALA A 320 26.05 -2.65 -31.73
N SER A 321 26.29 -1.39 -32.11
CA SER A 321 27.54 -1.02 -32.79
C SER A 321 28.79 -1.08 -31.89
N ASN A 322 28.58 -0.92 -30.58
CA ASN A 322 29.60 -0.92 -29.53
C ASN A 322 28.97 -0.69 -28.15
N GLY A 323 29.74 -0.86 -27.09
CA GLY A 323 29.37 -0.52 -25.72
C GLY A 323 29.28 -1.76 -24.86
N GLU A 324 28.18 -1.88 -24.12
CA GLU A 324 28.06 -2.82 -22.98
C GLU A 324 26.58 -3.09 -22.62
N VAL A 325 26.36 -4.20 -21.92
CA VAL A 325 25.16 -4.80 -21.36
C VAL A 325 25.44 -5.09 -19.90
N GLU A 326 24.54 -4.69 -19.00
CA GLU A 326 24.53 -5.19 -17.63
C GLU A 326 23.12 -5.68 -17.30
N ASP A 327 23.00 -6.77 -16.57
CA ASP A 327 21.73 -7.44 -16.26
C ASP A 327 21.56 -7.53 -14.72
N TYR A 328 20.33 -7.39 -14.21
CA TYR A 328 20.08 -7.33 -12.76
C TYR A 328 18.73 -7.92 -12.35
N VAL A 329 18.63 -8.32 -11.08
CA VAL A 329 17.35 -8.59 -10.41
C VAL A 329 16.74 -7.29 -9.88
N VAL A 330 15.43 -7.14 -10.07
CA VAL A 330 14.62 -6.03 -9.60
C VAL A 330 13.61 -6.53 -8.58
N ASP A 331 13.46 -5.83 -7.46
CA ASP A 331 12.41 -6.14 -6.48
C ASP A 331 11.21 -5.22 -6.67
N VAL A 332 10.04 -5.81 -6.90
CA VAL A 332 8.79 -5.05 -7.02
C VAL A 332 7.85 -5.38 -5.87
N ARG A 333 7.46 -4.36 -5.12
CA ARG A 333 6.60 -4.45 -3.96
C ARG A 333 5.25 -3.80 -4.28
N ARG A 334 4.19 -4.48 -3.87
CA ARG A 334 2.87 -3.88 -3.68
C ARG A 334 2.72 -3.62 -2.21
N ILE A 335 2.21 -2.44 -1.87
CA ILE A 335 1.99 -2.06 -0.49
C ILE A 335 0.53 -1.71 -0.29
N ASP A 336 0.10 -1.99 0.92
CA ASP A 336 -1.20 -1.67 1.45
C ASP A 336 -1.02 -0.62 2.55
N LEU A 337 -1.82 0.44 2.49
CA LEU A 337 -1.86 1.56 3.43
C LEU A 337 -3.28 1.76 3.94
N GLY A 338 -3.45 2.72 4.84
CA GLY A 338 -4.77 3.11 5.31
C GLY A 338 -5.25 4.42 4.71
N ASP A 339 -6.38 4.87 5.24
CA ASP A 339 -7.18 5.93 4.67
C ASP A 339 -7.83 6.84 5.74
N LEU A 340 -7.54 6.63 7.03
CA LEU A 340 -8.01 7.53 8.09
C LEU A 340 -7.57 8.98 7.84
N PRO A 341 -8.31 9.98 8.40
CA PRO A 341 -7.96 11.38 8.24
C PRO A 341 -6.52 11.69 8.63
N ASP A 342 -5.82 12.43 7.78
CA ASP A 342 -4.48 12.94 8.03
C ASP A 342 -4.43 14.40 7.57
N THR A 343 -4.60 15.29 8.54
CA THR A 343 -4.74 16.74 8.29
C THR A 343 -3.43 17.50 8.48
N GLY A 344 -2.34 16.82 8.88
CA GLY A 344 -1.00 17.38 9.01
C GLY A 344 -0.05 16.51 9.84
N ALA A 345 1.15 17.03 10.12
CA ALA A 345 2.15 16.25 10.84
C ALA A 345 1.80 16.00 12.33
N GLY A 346 2.01 14.75 12.78
CA GLY A 346 1.81 14.32 14.17
C GLY A 346 0.45 13.67 14.40
N THR A 347 0.00 13.63 15.66
CA THR A 347 -1.34 13.19 16.05
C THR A 347 -2.14 14.34 16.63
N GLY A 348 -3.46 14.25 16.55
CA GLY A 348 -4.41 15.21 17.11
C GLY A 348 -5.79 15.01 16.49
N THR A 349 -6.84 15.59 17.06
CA THR A 349 -8.22 15.37 16.62
C THR A 349 -8.37 15.41 15.09
N GLY A 350 -8.81 14.30 14.49
CA GLY A 350 -8.93 14.15 13.03
C GLY A 350 -7.60 14.02 12.28
N ASN A 351 -6.57 13.45 12.92
CA ASN A 351 -5.24 13.26 12.35
C ASN A 351 -4.55 11.98 12.85
N TYR A 352 -4.62 10.91 12.06
CA TYR A 352 -4.30 9.53 12.44
C TYR A 352 -3.04 8.96 11.78
N GLN A 353 -2.18 9.83 11.26
CA GLN A 353 -0.91 9.47 10.61
C GLN A 353 -1.14 8.39 9.54
N THR A 354 -1.70 8.79 8.41
CA THR A 354 -2.08 7.87 7.34
C THR A 354 -1.11 7.98 6.16
N LEU A 355 -0.60 9.18 5.89
CA LEU A 355 0.39 9.40 4.84
C LEU A 355 1.75 8.82 5.22
N ILE A 356 2.49 8.30 4.22
CA ILE A 356 3.85 7.78 4.41
C ILE A 356 4.77 8.85 5.02
N ALA A 357 4.60 10.11 4.61
CA ALA A 357 5.40 11.23 5.09
C ALA A 357 5.29 11.44 6.62
N ASP A 358 4.14 11.09 7.20
CA ASP A 358 3.84 11.20 8.63
C ASP A 358 3.98 9.85 9.37
N GLY A 359 4.53 8.85 8.68
CA GLY A 359 4.84 7.54 9.21
C GLY A 359 3.66 6.59 9.24
N GLY A 360 2.74 6.69 8.27
CA GLY A 360 1.53 5.88 8.22
C GLY A 360 1.73 4.36 8.20
N PRO A 361 0.65 3.60 8.45
CA PRO A 361 0.69 2.15 8.42
C PRO A 361 1.00 1.70 6.99
N GLN A 362 1.91 0.76 6.86
CA GLN A 362 2.30 0.21 5.56
C GLN A 362 2.53 -1.28 5.72
N HIS A 363 2.06 -2.08 4.78
CA HIS A 363 2.34 -3.52 4.74
C HIS A 363 2.64 -3.97 3.33
N ASP A 364 3.59 -4.88 3.17
CA ASP A 364 3.79 -5.52 1.87
C ASP A 364 2.71 -6.57 1.60
N ILE A 365 2.10 -6.50 0.43
CA ILE A 365 1.04 -7.43 0.06
C ILE A 365 1.65 -8.76 -0.35
N VAL A 366 1.34 -9.80 0.42
CA VAL A 366 1.82 -11.16 0.19
C VAL A 366 0.66 -12.12 -0.08
N PRO A 367 0.83 -13.08 -1.01
CA PRO A 367 -0.23 -14.05 -1.29
C PRO A 367 -0.68 -14.82 -0.04
N GLY A 368 -1.99 -14.78 0.22
CA GLY A 368 -2.63 -15.59 1.24
C GLY A 368 -2.62 -15.01 2.66
N LEU A 369 -2.40 -13.70 2.81
CA LEU A 369 -2.55 -12.94 4.05
C LEU A 369 -3.40 -11.70 3.77
N PHE A 370 -4.64 -11.68 4.25
CA PHE A 370 -5.61 -10.58 4.06
C PHE A 370 -6.81 -10.79 5.01
N MET A 371 -7.53 -9.73 5.29
CA MET A 371 -8.79 -9.61 5.97
C MET A 371 -9.89 -9.59 4.90
N GLY A 372 -11.07 -10.08 5.27
CA GLY A 372 -12.19 -10.15 4.33
C GLY A 372 -11.92 -10.94 3.04
N ALA A 373 -12.12 -10.33 1.87
CA ALA A 373 -12.11 -11.00 0.56
C ALA A 373 -10.95 -10.63 -0.37
N SER A 374 -10.44 -9.41 -0.31
CA SER A 374 -9.35 -8.88 -1.16
C SER A 374 -8.53 -7.85 -0.40
N VAL A 375 -7.38 -7.51 -0.98
CA VAL A 375 -6.48 -6.44 -0.55
C VAL A 375 -6.10 -5.65 -1.81
N ASP A 376 -6.17 -4.33 -1.77
CA ASP A 376 -5.88 -3.48 -2.92
C ASP A 376 -4.43 -2.95 -2.90
N ASN A 377 -4.07 -1.79 -3.43
CA ASN A 377 -2.66 -1.35 -3.45
C ASN A 377 -2.57 0.14 -3.71
N GLU A 378 -1.83 0.83 -2.85
CA GLU A 378 -1.77 2.27 -2.87
C GLU A 378 -0.34 2.73 -3.14
N ALA A 379 -0.25 3.91 -3.75
CA ALA A 379 1.04 4.60 -3.83
C ALA A 379 1.40 5.18 -2.45
N ASP A 380 0.44 5.79 -1.78
CA ASP A 380 0.54 6.48 -0.49
C ASP A 380 -0.84 6.34 0.19
N GLY A 381 -0.94 6.65 1.49
CA GLY A 381 -2.24 6.57 2.17
C GLY A 381 -3.28 7.48 1.52
N GLN A 382 -4.56 7.16 1.66
CA GLN A 382 -5.67 7.88 1.02
C GLN A 382 -6.58 8.60 2.04
N PRO A 383 -6.10 9.59 2.81
CA PRO A 383 -6.88 10.19 3.89
C PRO A 383 -8.27 10.70 3.48
N SER A 384 -9.28 10.18 4.16
CA SER A 384 -10.69 10.50 4.00
C SER A 384 -11.34 10.80 5.35
N VAL A 385 -12.35 11.69 5.37
CA VAL A 385 -13.16 11.93 6.59
C VAL A 385 -14.10 10.77 6.90
N ASN A 386 -14.41 9.94 5.91
CA ASN A 386 -15.33 8.82 6.05
C ASN A 386 -14.62 7.47 6.21
N ALA A 387 -13.28 7.44 6.13
CA ALA A 387 -12.52 6.21 5.90
C ALA A 387 -13.10 5.46 4.67
N ASP A 388 -13.02 6.12 3.50
CA ASP A 388 -13.50 5.62 2.20
C ASP A 388 -12.62 6.06 1.00
N GLY A 389 -11.36 6.44 1.25
CA GLY A 389 -10.50 7.17 0.32
C GLY A 389 -9.89 6.30 -0.78
N ASP A 390 -9.53 5.07 -0.44
CA ASP A 390 -9.05 3.99 -1.31
C ASP A 390 -10.20 3.18 -1.93
N ASP A 391 -11.40 3.14 -1.34
CA ASP A 391 -12.59 2.43 -1.88
C ASP A 391 -12.88 2.80 -3.36
N ALA A 392 -12.56 4.04 -3.73
CA ALA A 392 -12.81 4.59 -5.06
C ALA A 392 -11.68 4.33 -6.07
N ILE A 393 -10.50 3.87 -5.63
CA ILE A 393 -9.26 3.74 -6.42
C ILE A 393 -8.65 2.33 -6.31
N GLY A 394 -9.43 1.26 -6.23
CA GLY A 394 -8.82 -0.09 -6.15
C GLY A 394 -9.65 -1.25 -6.66
N THR A 395 -10.98 -1.19 -6.53
CA THR A 395 -11.97 -2.25 -6.81
C THR A 395 -11.43 -3.70 -6.93
N PRO A 396 -11.73 -4.58 -5.95
CA PRO A 396 -12.75 -4.42 -4.89
C PRO A 396 -12.24 -3.64 -3.67
N ASP A 397 -13.15 -2.90 -3.03
CA ASP A 397 -13.02 -2.30 -1.68
C ASP A 397 -12.65 -3.42 -0.69
N ASP A 398 -11.56 -3.19 0.05
CA ASP A 398 -10.94 -4.12 0.98
C ASP A 398 -11.26 -3.80 2.45
N GLU A 399 -12.08 -2.80 2.73
CA GLU A 399 -12.73 -2.55 4.02
C GLU A 399 -13.83 -3.60 4.33
N ASP A 400 -13.65 -4.86 3.94
CA ASP A 400 -14.63 -5.94 4.06
C ASP A 400 -14.28 -7.01 5.10
N GLY A 401 -13.17 -6.86 5.82
CA GLY A 401 -12.76 -7.72 6.92
C GLY A 401 -13.51 -7.51 8.22
N VAL A 402 -13.92 -6.29 8.55
CA VAL A 402 -14.62 -5.98 9.82
C VAL A 402 -16.13 -6.09 9.71
N ASN A 403 -16.77 -6.65 10.74
CA ASN A 403 -18.22 -6.63 10.82
C ASN A 403 -18.73 -5.23 11.20
N LEU A 404 -19.20 -4.45 10.23
CA LEU A 404 -19.67 -3.06 10.43
C LEU A 404 -20.75 -2.90 11.53
N SER A 405 -21.58 -3.92 11.78
CA SER A 405 -22.56 -3.84 12.89
C SER A 405 -21.91 -3.81 14.28
N ASP A 406 -20.65 -4.21 14.38
CA ASP A 406 -19.85 -4.04 15.58
C ASP A 406 -19.25 -2.63 15.69
N LEU A 407 -19.37 -1.73 14.70
CA LEU A 407 -18.81 -0.37 14.73
C LEU A 407 -19.86 0.75 14.71
N ASP A 408 -21.13 0.42 14.43
CA ASP A 408 -22.19 1.42 14.18
C ASP A 408 -22.93 1.95 15.44
N ASP A 409 -22.78 1.31 16.60
CA ASP A 409 -23.48 1.64 17.84
C ASP A 409 -22.73 1.07 19.06
N ILE A 410 -21.50 1.54 19.28
CA ILE A 410 -20.66 1.12 20.39
C ILE A 410 -21.22 1.69 21.70
N GLN A 411 -21.57 0.81 22.64
CA GLN A 411 -22.16 1.17 23.94
C GLN A 411 -21.10 1.19 25.05
N ALA A 412 -21.42 1.87 26.15
CA ALA A 412 -20.58 1.91 27.33
C ALA A 412 -20.25 0.51 27.88
N GLY A 413 -19.01 0.31 28.32
CA GLY A 413 -18.46 -0.95 28.79
C GLY A 413 -17.52 -1.63 27.80
N LEU A 414 -17.22 -2.92 28.02
CA LEU A 414 -16.35 -3.67 27.12
C LEU A 414 -17.07 -3.97 25.80
N HIS A 415 -16.39 -3.71 24.70
CA HIS A 415 -16.94 -3.88 23.36
C HIS A 415 -16.17 -4.92 22.56
N THR A 416 -16.87 -5.70 21.72
CA THR A 416 -16.22 -6.75 20.90
C THR A 416 -16.42 -6.46 19.43
N VAL A 417 -15.32 -6.38 18.68
CA VAL A 417 -15.31 -6.24 17.22
C VAL A 417 -14.83 -7.54 16.60
N ARG A 418 -15.55 -8.03 15.59
CA ARG A 418 -15.24 -9.26 14.88
C ARG A 418 -14.60 -8.95 13.53
N VAL A 419 -13.39 -9.48 13.34
CA VAL A 419 -12.60 -9.32 12.12
C VAL A 419 -12.42 -10.66 11.43
N THR A 420 -12.63 -10.70 10.12
CA THR A 420 -12.53 -11.90 9.31
C THR A 420 -11.18 -11.92 8.60
N ALA A 421 -10.40 -12.99 8.71
CA ALA A 421 -9.06 -13.06 8.12
C ALA A 421 -8.67 -14.42 7.55
N THR A 422 -7.76 -14.36 6.59
CA THR A 422 -7.09 -15.49 5.93
C THR A 422 -5.59 -15.42 6.19
N ASN A 423 -4.98 -16.53 6.58
CA ASN A 423 -3.53 -16.68 6.69
C ASN A 423 -3.10 -18.06 6.22
N THR A 424 -2.44 -18.11 5.07
CA THR A 424 -1.91 -19.32 4.44
C THR A 424 -0.42 -19.21 4.09
N THR A 425 0.28 -18.23 4.69
CA THR A 425 1.68 -17.87 4.41
C THR A 425 2.71 -18.91 4.86
N GLY A 426 2.30 -19.86 5.70
CA GLY A 426 3.21 -20.78 6.41
C GLY A 426 3.65 -20.29 7.79
N ASN A 427 3.46 -19.01 8.11
CA ASN A 427 3.79 -18.40 9.42
C ASN A 427 2.51 -18.00 10.18
N ALA A 428 2.59 -17.93 11.51
CA ALA A 428 1.50 -17.35 12.29
C ALA A 428 1.46 -15.83 12.09
N ALA A 429 0.26 -15.26 12.07
CA ALA A 429 0.02 -13.82 11.96
C ALA A 429 -0.72 -13.30 13.20
N ARG A 430 -0.95 -12.00 13.25
CA ARG A 430 -1.79 -11.32 14.25
C ARG A 430 -2.63 -10.23 13.59
N ILE A 431 -3.83 -10.02 14.11
CA ILE A 431 -4.60 -8.79 13.88
C ILE A 431 -4.34 -7.88 15.08
N CYS A 432 -3.98 -6.64 14.83
CA CYS A 432 -3.99 -5.55 15.80
C CYS A 432 -5.10 -4.58 15.40
N GLY A 433 -6.05 -4.36 16.29
CA GLY A 433 -7.08 -3.36 16.11
C GLY A 433 -6.85 -2.19 17.05
N PHE A 434 -7.17 -1.00 16.56
CA PHE A 434 -7.05 0.28 17.24
C PHE A 434 -8.38 1.01 17.10
N ILE A 435 -8.96 1.51 18.18
CA ILE A 435 -10.17 2.35 18.15
C ILE A 435 -9.88 3.55 19.03
N ASP A 436 -9.97 4.75 18.46
CA ASP A 436 -9.84 6.01 19.19
C ASP A 436 -11.17 6.24 19.92
N LEU A 437 -11.21 5.89 21.21
CA LEU A 437 -12.42 5.86 22.02
C LEU A 437 -12.81 7.26 22.49
N ASN A 438 -11.91 8.24 22.44
CA ASN A 438 -12.12 9.59 22.97
C ASN A 438 -12.01 10.72 21.92
N ALA A 439 -11.75 10.38 20.65
CA ALA A 439 -11.52 11.29 19.52
C ALA A 439 -10.38 12.30 19.72
N ASP A 440 -9.34 11.94 20.49
CA ASP A 440 -8.18 12.81 20.67
C ASP A 440 -7.19 12.74 19.49
N GLY A 441 -7.40 11.79 18.58
CA GLY A 441 -6.63 11.62 17.35
C GLY A 441 -5.41 10.71 17.49
N ASP A 442 -5.28 9.97 18.59
CA ASP A 442 -4.36 8.85 18.68
C ASP A 442 -5.03 7.57 19.20
N PHE A 443 -4.23 6.52 19.41
CA PHE A 443 -4.69 5.19 19.82
C PHE A 443 -3.90 4.69 21.04
N SER A 444 -3.38 5.61 21.83
CA SER A 444 -2.42 5.32 22.89
C SER A 444 -3.07 5.07 24.25
N ASP A 445 -4.38 5.31 24.38
CA ASP A 445 -5.08 5.19 25.63
C ASP A 445 -5.41 3.73 26.00
N ALA A 446 -5.72 3.55 27.29
CA ALA A 446 -6.05 2.25 27.82
C ALA A 446 -7.38 1.76 27.25
N GLY A 447 -7.37 0.62 26.56
CA GLY A 447 -8.57 0.01 25.98
C GLY A 447 -8.71 0.22 24.47
N GLU A 448 -7.89 1.08 23.87
CA GLU A 448 -7.94 1.41 22.44
C GLU A 448 -7.22 0.40 21.56
N LEU A 449 -6.25 -0.34 22.10
CA LEU A 449 -5.53 -1.40 21.40
C LEU A 449 -6.03 -2.79 21.83
N ALA A 450 -6.38 -3.62 20.85
CA ALA A 450 -6.59 -5.06 21.02
C ALA A 450 -5.79 -5.86 20.00
N SER A 451 -5.44 -7.11 20.33
CA SER A 451 -4.78 -7.99 19.36
C SER A 451 -5.15 -9.45 19.56
N VAL A 452 -5.13 -10.21 18.46
CA VAL A 452 -5.47 -11.63 18.44
C VAL A 452 -4.58 -12.38 17.44
N PRO A 453 -4.06 -13.57 17.78
CA PRO A 453 -3.28 -14.36 16.84
C PRO A 453 -4.17 -14.98 15.76
N VAL A 454 -3.67 -14.98 14.53
CA VAL A 454 -4.25 -15.63 13.34
C VAL A 454 -3.33 -16.78 12.92
N PRO A 455 -3.63 -18.04 13.30
CA PRO A 455 -2.79 -19.18 12.97
C PRO A 455 -2.67 -19.41 11.46
N ASN A 456 -1.52 -19.93 11.01
CA ASN A 456 -1.38 -20.41 9.63
C ASN A 456 -2.42 -21.52 9.34
N GLY A 457 -2.97 -21.50 8.14
CA GLY A 457 -4.07 -22.36 7.72
C GLY A 457 -5.46 -21.82 8.06
N SER A 458 -5.57 -20.60 8.61
CA SER A 458 -6.85 -19.91 8.72
C SER A 458 -7.32 -19.50 7.32
N SER A 459 -8.58 -19.75 7.03
CA SER A 459 -9.18 -19.36 5.74
C SER A 459 -10.57 -18.81 6.02
N ASN A 460 -10.71 -17.50 5.83
CA ASN A 460 -11.95 -16.77 6.03
C ASN A 460 -12.58 -17.06 7.42
N LEU A 461 -11.77 -16.95 8.48
CA LEU A 461 -12.19 -17.22 9.86
C LEU A 461 -12.36 -15.90 10.61
N GLN A 462 -13.32 -15.89 11.54
CA GLN A 462 -13.63 -14.72 12.36
C GLN A 462 -12.86 -14.75 13.68
N PHE A 463 -12.27 -13.61 14.04
CA PHE A 463 -11.47 -13.39 15.24
C PHE A 463 -12.06 -12.22 16.04
N PRO A 464 -12.45 -12.42 17.31
CA PRO A 464 -12.96 -11.35 18.15
C PRO A 464 -11.82 -10.58 18.82
N LEU A 465 -11.86 -9.25 18.71
CA LEU A 465 -11.04 -8.30 19.47
C LEU A 465 -11.93 -7.61 20.50
N VAL A 466 -11.41 -7.41 21.72
CA VAL A 466 -12.16 -6.78 22.82
C VAL A 466 -11.50 -5.47 23.19
N PHE A 467 -12.26 -4.39 23.09
CA PHE A 467 -11.86 -3.00 23.35
C PHE A 467 -12.55 -2.44 24.60
N GLY A 468 -12.07 -1.28 25.03
CA GLY A 468 -12.64 -0.51 26.12
C GLY A 468 -12.10 -0.85 27.51
N PRO A 469 -12.81 -0.44 28.57
CA PRO A 469 -14.19 0.03 28.56
C PRO A 469 -14.41 1.33 27.79
N VAL A 470 -15.51 1.38 27.03
CA VAL A 470 -16.06 2.61 26.44
C VAL A 470 -16.79 3.35 27.56
N GLU A 471 -16.57 4.65 27.65
CA GLU A 471 -17.21 5.50 28.65
C GLU A 471 -18.42 6.22 28.04
N PRO A 472 -19.47 6.58 28.81
CA PRO A 472 -20.64 7.27 28.26
C PRO A 472 -20.35 8.59 27.54
N GLY A 473 -19.35 9.36 28.02
CA GLY A 473 -18.89 10.59 27.37
C GLY A 473 -17.95 10.38 26.18
N SER A 474 -18.02 9.21 25.52
CA SER A 474 -17.33 8.99 24.24
C SER A 474 -17.97 9.86 23.16
N PRO A 475 -17.20 10.34 22.17
CA PRO A 475 -17.71 11.20 21.09
C PRO A 475 -18.76 10.46 20.26
N LEU A 476 -19.66 11.16 19.56
CA LEU A 476 -20.65 10.50 18.67
C LEU A 476 -20.02 9.64 17.56
N SER A 477 -18.82 10.01 17.11
CA SER A 477 -18.07 9.27 16.12
C SER A 477 -16.57 9.47 16.29
N SER A 478 -15.80 8.44 15.92
CA SER A 478 -14.35 8.48 15.85
C SER A 478 -13.88 7.51 14.76
N TYR A 479 -12.66 6.99 14.87
CA TYR A 479 -12.05 6.14 13.88
C TYR A 479 -11.44 4.87 14.47
N ALA A 480 -11.33 3.84 13.64
CA ALA A 480 -10.66 2.59 13.94
C ALA A 480 -9.72 2.17 12.82
N ARG A 481 -8.66 1.46 13.18
CA ARG A 481 -7.67 0.88 12.28
C ARG A 481 -7.42 -0.58 12.64
N PHE A 482 -7.42 -1.46 11.66
CA PHE A 482 -7.10 -2.87 11.82
C PHE A 482 -5.89 -3.22 10.95
N ARG A 483 -4.95 -3.96 11.51
CA ARG A 483 -3.69 -4.32 10.86
C ARG A 483 -3.45 -5.81 10.99
N LEU A 484 -3.38 -6.53 9.87
CA LEU A 484 -3.01 -7.95 9.83
C LEU A 484 -1.56 -8.07 9.40
N SER A 485 -0.73 -8.83 10.12
CA SER A 485 0.67 -9.09 9.70
C SER A 485 1.25 -10.36 10.30
N THR A 486 2.26 -10.96 9.66
CA THR A 486 3.12 -11.99 10.26
C THR A 486 4.18 -11.43 11.22
N ALA A 487 4.26 -10.11 11.34
CA ALA A 487 5.20 -9.44 12.23
C ALA A 487 5.08 -9.94 13.69
N SER A 488 6.24 -10.13 14.32
CA SER A 488 6.34 -10.51 15.74
C SER A 488 6.62 -9.33 16.67
N THR A 489 6.69 -8.12 16.11
CA THR A 489 6.82 -6.87 16.85
C THR A 489 5.51 -6.54 17.58
N PRO A 490 5.57 -5.71 18.64
CA PRO A 490 4.37 -5.16 19.27
C PRO A 490 3.50 -4.43 18.25
N CYS A 491 2.17 -4.49 18.45
CA CYS A 491 1.22 -3.73 17.65
C CYS A 491 1.55 -2.23 17.68
N SER A 492 1.51 -1.60 16.51
CA SER A 492 1.64 -0.15 16.33
C SER A 492 0.55 0.31 15.36
N PRO A 493 -0.14 1.44 15.58
CA PRO A 493 -1.13 1.96 14.64
C PRO A 493 -0.49 2.60 13.40
N ALA A 494 0.82 2.86 13.47
CA ALA A 494 1.60 3.55 12.46
C ALA A 494 2.89 2.77 12.10
N GLY A 495 3.55 3.17 11.03
CA GLY A 495 4.81 2.63 10.53
C GLY A 495 4.68 1.32 9.75
N ALA A 496 5.73 0.99 9.00
CA ALA A 496 5.76 -0.20 8.17
C ALA A 496 5.87 -1.50 8.98
N GLU A 497 5.03 -2.48 8.62
CA GLU A 497 5.18 -3.89 8.99
C GLU A 497 5.60 -4.71 7.76
N ALA A 498 6.10 -5.93 8.01
CA ALA A 498 6.80 -6.71 6.99
C ALA A 498 5.89 -7.22 5.88
N ASP A 499 4.61 -7.46 6.18
CA ASP A 499 3.61 -7.98 5.26
C ASP A 499 2.20 -7.84 5.83
N GLY A 500 1.20 -7.97 4.97
CA GLY A 500 -0.21 -8.01 5.32
C GLY A 500 -0.99 -6.81 4.80
N GLU A 501 -1.82 -6.23 5.65
CA GLU A 501 -2.91 -5.32 5.24
C GLU A 501 -3.35 -4.42 6.41
N VAL A 502 -3.96 -3.30 6.07
CA VAL A 502 -4.54 -2.22 6.86
C VAL A 502 -5.98 -2.06 6.39
N GLU A 503 -6.93 -2.05 7.31
CA GLU A 503 -8.31 -1.62 7.03
C GLU A 503 -8.66 -0.52 8.03
N ASP A 504 -9.29 0.54 7.55
CA ASP A 504 -9.62 1.72 8.33
C ASP A 504 -11.15 1.94 8.32
N TYR A 505 -11.72 2.46 9.41
CA TYR A 505 -13.18 2.57 9.56
C TYR A 505 -13.61 3.77 10.39
N VAL A 506 -14.79 4.32 10.09
CA VAL A 506 -15.53 5.18 11.01
C VAL A 506 -16.26 4.34 12.05
N VAL A 507 -16.12 4.74 13.31
CA VAL A 507 -16.87 4.16 14.44
C VAL A 507 -17.89 5.16 14.98
N ARG A 508 -18.99 4.65 15.51
CA ARG A 508 -20.09 5.44 16.09
C ARG A 508 -20.39 4.94 17.49
N PHE A 509 -20.51 5.87 18.42
CA PHE A 509 -20.81 5.55 19.81
C PHE A 509 -22.23 5.96 20.16
N ARG A 510 -22.80 5.23 21.11
CA ARG A 510 -24.10 5.56 21.67
C ARG A 510 -23.96 6.79 22.57
N PRO A 511 -24.68 7.89 22.31
CA PRO A 511 -24.79 8.98 23.26
C PRO A 511 -25.56 8.53 24.49
N TYR A 512 -25.24 9.11 25.64
CA TYR A 512 -25.89 8.80 26.91
C TYR A 512 -26.50 10.04 27.52
N ASP A 513 -27.71 9.86 28.01
CA ASP A 513 -28.44 10.78 28.83
C ASP A 513 -28.13 10.46 30.31
N PHE A 514 -27.93 11.50 31.12
CA PHE A 514 -27.68 11.45 32.55
C PHE A 514 -28.71 12.29 33.30
N GLY A 515 -28.71 12.17 34.62
CA GLY A 515 -29.45 13.12 35.45
C GLY A 515 -28.53 14.11 36.16
N ASP A 516 -29.12 14.93 37.03
CA ASP A 516 -28.47 16.07 37.66
C ASP A 516 -28.85 16.31 39.12
N LEU A 517 -29.41 15.29 39.78
CA LEU A 517 -29.66 15.37 41.23
C LEU A 517 -28.37 15.69 42.01
N PRO A 518 -28.48 16.34 43.19
CA PRO A 518 -27.31 16.71 43.99
C PRO A 518 -26.34 15.57 44.29
N ASP A 519 -25.09 15.78 43.88
CA ASP A 519 -23.97 14.89 44.18
C ASP A 519 -22.80 15.78 44.62
N PRO A 520 -22.77 16.21 45.89
CA PRO A 520 -21.84 17.21 46.37
C PRO A 520 -20.41 16.69 46.57
N ALA A 521 -20.19 15.37 46.62
CA ALA A 521 -18.86 14.79 46.86
C ALA A 521 -18.73 13.39 46.28
N ALA A 522 -17.53 13.04 45.78
CA ALA A 522 -17.27 11.68 45.31
C ALA A 522 -17.62 10.60 46.37
N GLY A 523 -18.28 9.55 45.93
CA GLY A 523 -18.78 8.42 46.69
C GLY A 523 -20.31 8.33 46.67
N ASN A 524 -20.84 7.39 47.44
CA ASN A 524 -22.28 7.10 47.54
C ASN A 524 -22.76 7.18 49.00
N ALA A 525 -22.37 8.26 49.69
CA ALA A 525 -22.77 8.49 51.08
C ALA A 525 -24.22 8.97 51.14
N SER A 526 -24.89 8.78 52.29
CA SER A 526 -26.23 9.38 52.53
C SER A 526 -26.16 10.89 52.36
N GLY A 527 -27.11 11.45 51.61
CA GLY A 527 -27.13 12.83 51.13
C GLY A 527 -26.54 13.03 49.73
N ASP A 528 -26.22 11.94 49.02
CA ASP A 528 -25.57 11.95 47.70
C ASP A 528 -26.32 11.03 46.71
N TYR A 529 -27.02 11.63 45.74
CA TYR A 529 -27.90 10.90 44.82
C TYR A 529 -27.15 10.05 43.79
N SER A 530 -25.81 9.99 43.87
CA SER A 530 -24.95 9.20 42.98
C SER A 530 -25.29 9.56 41.54
N THR A 531 -24.98 10.79 41.14
CA THR A 531 -25.40 11.34 39.85
C THR A 531 -24.26 11.27 38.85
N ARG A 532 -23.02 11.47 39.31
CA ARG A 532 -21.84 11.32 38.45
C ARG A 532 -21.60 9.87 38.07
N PHE A 533 -21.09 9.65 36.88
CA PHE A 533 -20.72 8.34 36.36
C PHE A 533 -19.71 7.63 37.27
N ALA A 534 -18.73 8.37 37.82
CA ALA A 534 -17.74 7.83 38.76
C ALA A 534 -18.36 7.24 40.04
N ASP A 535 -19.56 7.70 40.40
CA ASP A 535 -20.33 7.24 41.55
C ASP A 535 -21.45 6.27 41.14
N ASN A 536 -21.32 5.70 39.94
CA ASN A 536 -22.27 4.78 39.30
C ASN A 536 -23.63 5.45 39.04
N GLY A 537 -23.62 6.69 38.54
CA GLY A 537 -24.83 7.44 38.24
C GLY A 537 -25.81 6.80 37.27
N ALA A 538 -27.05 7.27 37.31
CA ALA A 538 -28.04 6.87 36.32
C ALA A 538 -27.61 7.41 34.96
N ALA A 539 -27.47 6.52 33.98
CA ALA A 539 -27.15 6.88 32.61
C ALA A 539 -27.93 5.98 31.65
N HIS A 540 -28.51 6.55 30.61
CA HIS A 540 -29.31 5.84 29.64
C HIS A 540 -28.78 6.07 28.24
N GLY A 541 -28.47 4.99 27.52
CA GLY A 541 -28.09 5.13 26.12
C GLY A 541 -29.26 5.67 25.29
N ILE A 542 -29.09 6.73 24.55
CA ILE A 542 -30.23 7.34 23.86
C ILE A 542 -30.57 6.50 22.61
N VAL A 543 -31.85 6.15 22.47
CA VAL A 543 -32.37 5.45 21.29
C VAL A 543 -33.56 6.20 20.72
N ALA A 544 -33.55 6.42 19.41
CA ALA A 544 -34.62 7.13 18.72
C ALA A 544 -36.01 6.57 19.06
N GLY A 545 -36.89 7.44 19.56
CA GLY A 545 -38.28 7.10 19.87
C GLY A 545 -38.50 6.40 21.20
N LEU A 546 -37.57 6.51 22.16
CA LEU A 546 -37.76 6.15 23.56
C LEU A 546 -37.35 7.33 24.43
N HIS A 547 -38.33 8.10 24.91
CA HIS A 547 -38.07 9.29 25.71
C HIS A 547 -39.30 9.65 26.56
N ILE A 548 -39.10 10.34 27.68
CA ILE A 548 -40.09 11.09 28.45
C ILE A 548 -40.23 12.45 27.75
N GLY A 549 -41.39 13.10 27.86
CA GLY A 549 -41.54 14.44 27.30
C GLY A 549 -41.48 14.54 25.77
N ALA A 550 -40.91 15.64 25.28
CA ALA A 550 -40.84 16.03 23.87
C ALA A 550 -39.45 15.80 23.22
N CYS A 551 -38.41 15.61 24.03
CA CYS A 551 -37.07 15.26 23.58
C CYS A 551 -36.31 14.49 24.67
N VAL A 552 -35.09 14.09 24.33
CA VAL A 552 -34.02 13.64 25.21
C VAL A 552 -32.72 14.13 24.61
N ASP A 553 -31.76 14.57 25.40
CA ASP A 553 -30.42 14.93 24.94
C ASP A 553 -29.28 14.27 25.71
N ASP A 554 -28.04 14.54 25.29
CA ASP A 554 -26.85 13.80 25.75
C ASP A 554 -25.89 14.64 26.58
N GLU A 555 -25.26 13.96 27.55
CA GLU A 555 -24.25 14.54 28.43
C GLU A 555 -23.01 13.64 28.53
N ASP A 556 -21.85 14.27 28.70
CA ASP A 556 -20.59 13.56 28.92
C ASP A 556 -20.54 12.85 30.30
N ASP A 557 -21.23 13.41 31.29
CA ASP A 557 -21.36 12.94 32.68
C ASP A 557 -22.58 13.63 33.33
N GLY A 558 -23.05 13.11 34.46
CA GLY A 558 -24.12 13.75 35.22
C GLY A 558 -23.76 15.16 35.69
N GLN A 559 -24.72 16.07 35.68
CA GLN A 559 -24.51 17.51 35.90
C GLN A 559 -25.07 18.01 37.25
N PRO A 560 -24.68 17.41 38.39
CA PRO A 560 -25.36 17.59 39.66
C PRO A 560 -25.43 19.04 40.12
N ASN A 561 -26.62 19.53 40.44
CA ASN A 561 -26.79 20.83 41.07
C ASN A 561 -27.86 20.81 42.18
N ALA A 562 -28.01 21.91 42.92
CA ALA A 562 -28.96 21.97 44.04
C ALA A 562 -30.43 22.12 43.61
N THR A 563 -30.68 22.51 42.36
CA THR A 563 -32.02 22.75 41.81
C THR A 563 -32.53 21.60 40.95
N ALA A 564 -31.70 20.59 40.65
CA ALA A 564 -31.93 19.66 39.54
C ALA A 564 -32.29 20.49 38.28
N SER A 565 -31.30 21.24 37.80
CA SER A 565 -31.41 22.02 36.57
C SER A 565 -30.07 22.15 35.80
N GLY A 566 -29.21 21.15 35.95
CA GLY A 566 -27.78 21.22 35.65
C GLY A 566 -27.48 20.96 34.19
N ASP A 567 -28.17 19.97 33.64
CA ASP A 567 -28.28 19.59 32.24
C ASP A 567 -29.16 20.58 31.43
N ASP A 568 -30.17 21.24 32.03
CA ASP A 568 -31.19 22.12 31.39
C ASP A 568 -30.68 23.30 30.52
N SER A 569 -29.38 23.52 30.43
CA SER A 569 -28.79 24.64 29.69
C SER A 569 -27.44 24.34 29.03
N GLY A 570 -27.09 23.06 28.92
CA GLY A 570 -25.87 22.58 28.30
C GLY A 570 -25.95 22.57 26.76
N PRO A 571 -24.81 22.70 26.05
CA PRO A 571 -24.76 22.33 24.64
C PRO A 571 -24.67 20.81 24.51
N SER A 572 -25.78 20.12 24.25
CA SER A 572 -25.77 18.72 23.82
C SER A 572 -25.18 18.57 22.42
N THR A 573 -24.53 17.44 22.19
CA THR A 573 -24.00 17.07 20.87
C THR A 573 -25.03 16.30 20.04
N PHE A 574 -26.05 15.75 20.69
CA PHE A 574 -27.13 14.95 20.16
C PHE A 574 -28.44 15.23 20.92
N THR A 575 -29.53 15.40 20.18
CA THR A 575 -30.88 15.50 20.76
C THR A 575 -31.83 14.66 19.92
N SER A 576 -32.60 13.77 20.57
CA SER A 576 -33.67 13.01 19.94
C SER A 576 -35.03 13.61 20.29
N GLY A 577 -35.57 14.46 19.41
CA GLY A 577 -36.89 15.07 19.58
C GLY A 577 -36.85 16.58 19.33
N THR A 578 -37.68 17.35 20.02
CA THR A 578 -37.59 18.82 20.00
C THR A 578 -37.93 19.37 21.37
N CYS A 579 -36.91 19.70 22.14
CA CYS A 579 -37.04 20.30 23.47
C CYS A 579 -37.69 21.68 23.38
N ALA A 580 -38.50 22.03 24.37
CA ALA A 580 -39.14 23.35 24.44
C ALA A 580 -38.10 24.47 24.63
N VAL A 581 -37.06 24.17 25.41
CA VAL A 581 -35.82 24.95 25.56
C VAL A 581 -34.67 24.02 25.13
N PRO A 582 -33.69 24.48 24.32
CA PRO A 582 -32.59 23.60 23.92
C PRO A 582 -31.80 23.09 25.13
N GLY A 583 -31.66 21.77 25.22
CA GLY A 583 -30.99 21.06 26.29
C GLY A 583 -31.72 21.03 27.63
N ASP A 584 -33.05 21.12 27.60
CA ASP A 584 -33.95 21.00 28.75
C ASP A 584 -34.94 19.89 28.38
N ASP A 585 -34.55 18.66 28.69
CA ASP A 585 -35.32 17.44 28.45
C ASP A 585 -36.13 17.00 29.68
N GLU A 586 -36.05 17.70 30.81
CA GLU A 586 -36.96 17.65 31.96
C GLU A 586 -38.39 18.16 31.66
N ASP A 587 -38.93 17.94 30.46
CA ASP A 587 -40.20 18.48 29.99
C ASP A 587 -41.37 17.49 30.05
N GLY A 588 -41.11 16.25 30.48
CA GLY A 588 -42.05 15.14 30.42
C GLY A 588 -42.89 14.89 31.65
N VAL A 589 -42.41 15.21 32.85
CA VAL A 589 -43.11 14.93 34.11
C VAL A 589 -43.80 16.18 34.69
N GLN A 590 -45.10 16.09 34.96
CA GLN A 590 -45.89 17.18 35.53
C GLN A 590 -46.03 17.06 37.06
N LEU A 591 -44.98 17.42 37.79
CA LEU A 591 -44.98 17.37 39.26
C LEU A 591 -46.04 18.29 39.89
N ARG A 592 -46.56 17.87 41.06
CA ARG A 592 -47.55 18.67 41.79
C ARG A 592 -46.87 19.80 42.57
N PRO A 593 -47.47 21.00 42.65
CA PRO A 593 -46.92 22.10 43.45
C PRO A 593 -46.98 21.88 44.97
N ILE A 594 -47.75 20.88 45.46
CA ILE A 594 -47.93 20.64 46.89
C ILE A 594 -48.12 19.14 47.16
N TYR A 595 -47.23 18.56 47.96
CA TYR A 595 -47.32 17.19 48.49
C TYR A 595 -47.57 17.23 50.01
N ASN A 596 -48.84 17.38 50.40
CA ASN A 596 -49.24 17.30 51.81
C ASN A 596 -49.30 15.84 52.27
N GLN A 597 -48.80 15.59 53.49
CA GLN A 597 -48.91 14.28 54.13
C GLN A 597 -50.34 13.71 54.02
N GLY A 598 -50.45 12.47 53.54
CA GLY A 598 -51.71 11.75 53.39
C GLY A 598 -52.53 12.12 52.15
N SER A 599 -52.10 13.10 51.34
CA SER A 599 -52.68 13.35 50.02
C SER A 599 -52.24 12.27 49.02
N PRO A 600 -53.07 11.93 48.01
CA PRO A 600 -52.63 11.07 46.91
C PRO A 600 -51.43 11.68 46.17
N SER A 601 -50.42 10.85 45.93
CA SER A 601 -49.21 11.23 45.19
C SER A 601 -49.24 10.60 43.79
N THR A 602 -50.05 11.20 42.90
CA THR A 602 -50.11 10.80 41.49
C THR A 602 -49.70 11.93 40.57
N THR A 603 -48.80 11.65 39.63
CA THR A 603 -48.26 12.62 38.68
C THR A 603 -48.37 12.06 37.25
N PRO A 604 -48.88 12.80 36.28
CA PRO A 604 -48.83 12.39 34.88
C PRO A 604 -47.42 12.64 34.29
N ALA A 605 -46.97 11.72 33.44
CA ALA A 605 -45.80 11.85 32.60
C ALA A 605 -46.18 11.61 31.13
N SER A 606 -45.72 12.47 30.23
CA SER A 606 -45.78 12.20 28.79
C SER A 606 -44.62 11.27 28.43
N VAL A 607 -44.90 10.15 27.76
CA VAL A 607 -43.83 9.23 27.31
C VAL A 607 -44.05 8.82 25.87
N THR A 608 -42.94 8.54 25.18
CA THR A 608 -42.91 7.98 23.84
C THR A 608 -42.11 6.67 23.86
N ASN A 609 -42.66 5.63 23.24
CA ASN A 609 -41.99 4.35 23.05
C ASN A 609 -42.41 3.77 21.70
N THR A 610 -41.57 3.97 20.69
CA THR A 610 -41.74 3.41 19.34
C THR A 610 -40.69 2.35 18.99
N THR A 611 -39.97 1.83 19.99
CA THR A 611 -38.84 0.88 19.83
C THR A 611 -39.25 -0.50 19.30
N GLY A 612 -40.53 -0.85 19.35
CA GLY A 612 -41.02 -2.20 19.07
C GLY A 612 -41.08 -3.12 20.29
N SER A 613 -40.50 -2.69 21.42
CA SER A 613 -40.49 -3.41 22.70
C SER A 613 -41.26 -2.64 23.77
N ALA A 614 -41.82 -3.34 24.76
CA ALA A 614 -42.42 -2.66 25.91
C ALA A 614 -41.29 -2.04 26.78
N ALA A 615 -41.54 -0.84 27.29
CA ALA A 615 -40.65 -0.12 28.19
C ALA A 615 -41.25 -0.04 29.61
N THR A 616 -40.42 0.34 30.56
CA THR A 616 -40.80 0.59 31.95
C THR A 616 -40.37 2.00 32.32
N LEU A 617 -41.30 2.81 32.81
CA LEU A 617 -41.01 4.06 33.49
C LEU A 617 -40.86 3.75 34.98
N CYS A 618 -39.62 3.78 35.47
CA CYS A 618 -39.28 3.68 36.87
C CYS A 618 -39.28 5.10 37.46
N SER A 619 -39.89 5.28 38.63
CA SER A 619 -40.02 6.59 39.25
C SER A 619 -39.58 6.53 40.70
N PHE A 620 -38.75 7.49 41.08
CA PHE A 620 -38.10 7.59 42.38
C PHE A 620 -38.41 8.94 43.00
N MET A 621 -38.68 8.98 44.30
CA MET A 621 -38.92 10.24 45.03
C MET A 621 -38.44 10.11 46.46
N ASP A 622 -37.40 10.86 46.83
CA ASP A 622 -36.83 10.89 48.20
C ASP A 622 -37.75 11.73 49.07
N TRP A 623 -38.69 11.08 49.74
CA TRP A 623 -39.64 11.78 50.59
C TRP A 623 -38.98 12.28 51.86
N ASN A 624 -38.00 11.56 52.39
CA ASN A 624 -37.49 11.79 53.74
C ASN A 624 -36.25 12.72 53.76
N GLY A 625 -35.68 13.03 52.60
CA GLY A 625 -34.53 13.90 52.38
C GLY A 625 -33.19 13.31 52.85
N ASP A 626 -33.05 11.98 52.90
CA ASP A 626 -31.82 11.31 53.32
C ASP A 626 -30.83 11.04 52.18
N GLY A 627 -31.19 11.45 50.96
CA GLY A 627 -30.34 11.46 49.77
C GLY A 627 -30.17 10.10 49.12
N ASP A 628 -31.08 9.16 49.38
CA ASP A 628 -31.22 7.94 48.61
C ASP A 628 -32.68 7.66 48.25
N PHE A 629 -32.95 6.51 47.63
CA PHE A 629 -34.29 6.10 47.24
C PHE A 629 -34.63 4.71 47.77
N ASP A 630 -33.96 4.22 48.81
CA ASP A 630 -34.06 2.83 49.31
C ASP A 630 -35.33 2.53 50.11
N ASP A 631 -36.15 3.54 50.44
CA ASP A 631 -37.37 3.30 51.21
C ASP A 631 -38.51 2.70 50.37
N ALA A 632 -39.38 1.94 51.05
CA ALA A 632 -40.46 1.17 50.43
C ALA A 632 -41.54 2.01 49.73
N ASN A 633 -41.58 3.32 49.97
CA ASN A 633 -42.56 4.28 49.43
C ASN A 633 -41.94 5.31 48.47
N GLU A 634 -40.66 5.13 48.13
CA GLU A 634 -39.92 6.06 47.28
C GLU A 634 -39.81 5.56 45.85
N ARG A 635 -40.34 4.37 45.56
CA ARG A 635 -40.25 3.75 44.24
C ARG A 635 -41.61 3.34 43.74
N THR A 636 -41.86 3.61 42.47
CA THR A 636 -42.96 3.01 41.71
C THR A 636 -42.51 2.75 40.28
N GLN A 637 -43.26 1.95 39.54
CA GLN A 637 -42.93 1.64 38.16
C GLN A 637 -44.21 1.42 37.35
N GLN A 638 -44.17 1.81 36.09
CA GLN A 638 -45.32 1.72 35.20
C GLN A 638 -44.88 1.23 33.81
N GLY A 639 -45.61 0.25 33.28
CA GLY A 639 -45.33 -0.28 31.94
C GLY A 639 -45.76 0.72 30.87
N VAL A 640 -44.89 0.94 29.89
CA VAL A 640 -45.10 1.78 28.72
C VAL A 640 -45.12 0.89 27.47
N PRO A 641 -46.30 0.56 26.92
CA PRO A 641 -46.39 -0.28 25.72
C PRO A 641 -45.63 0.29 24.53
N SER A 642 -45.13 -0.58 23.65
CA SER A 642 -44.64 -0.16 22.34
C SER A 642 -45.79 0.45 21.52
N GLY A 643 -45.45 1.47 20.72
CA GLY A 643 -46.40 2.25 19.93
C GLY A 643 -47.06 3.39 20.70
N THR A 644 -46.67 3.61 21.96
CA THR A 644 -47.04 4.81 22.71
C THR A 644 -46.35 6.02 22.08
N VAL A 645 -47.11 7.07 21.75
CA VAL A 645 -46.59 8.33 21.20
C VAL A 645 -47.21 9.46 21.97
N ASN A 646 -46.40 10.23 22.71
CA ASN A 646 -46.85 11.29 23.63
C ASN A 646 -48.01 10.82 24.53
N GLY A 647 -47.90 9.59 25.02
CA GLY A 647 -48.93 8.96 25.84
C GLY A 647 -48.80 9.41 27.28
N ASN A 648 -49.92 9.80 27.89
CA ASN A 648 -49.93 10.15 29.30
C ASN A 648 -49.97 8.89 30.17
N VAL A 649 -48.91 8.69 30.95
CA VAL A 649 -48.76 7.63 31.93
C VAL A 649 -48.87 8.22 33.34
N THR A 650 -49.77 7.67 34.15
CA THR A 650 -49.92 8.11 35.55
C THR A 650 -48.96 7.34 36.45
N ILE A 651 -48.04 8.07 37.06
CA ILE A 651 -47.16 7.62 38.14
C ILE A 651 -47.95 7.69 39.44
N ASP A 652 -47.89 6.64 40.27
CA ASP A 652 -48.61 6.55 41.54
C ASP A 652 -47.69 6.03 42.65
N PHE A 653 -47.30 6.93 43.56
CA PHE A 653 -46.57 6.62 44.80
C PHE A 653 -47.53 6.32 45.99
N GLY A 654 -48.84 6.26 45.74
CA GLY A 654 -49.87 6.05 46.74
C GLY A 654 -50.23 7.34 47.46
N VAL A 655 -49.80 7.48 48.71
CA VAL A 655 -50.04 8.67 49.53
C VAL A 655 -48.73 9.24 50.04
N VAL A 656 -48.64 10.56 50.14
CA VAL A 656 -47.46 11.23 50.69
C VAL A 656 -47.20 10.73 52.12
N PRO A 657 -46.01 10.16 52.39
CA PRO A 657 -45.70 9.52 53.66
C PRO A 657 -45.59 10.50 54.82
N ALA A 658 -45.60 9.96 56.04
CA ALA A 658 -45.22 10.72 57.23
C ALA A 658 -43.72 10.99 57.22
N GLY A 659 -43.32 12.24 57.49
CA GLY A 659 -41.91 12.63 57.47
C GLY A 659 -41.44 13.26 56.15
N ASN A 660 -42.36 13.51 55.20
CA ASN A 660 -42.03 14.23 53.97
C ASN A 660 -41.29 15.55 54.24
N VAL A 661 -40.18 15.78 53.55
CA VAL A 661 -39.42 17.03 53.61
C VAL A 661 -40.00 18.09 52.66
N PRO A 662 -39.72 19.38 52.91
CA PRO A 662 -39.92 20.40 51.89
C PRO A 662 -38.96 20.13 50.72
N ASN A 663 -39.51 20.12 49.52
CA ASN A 663 -38.84 19.99 48.24
C ASN A 663 -38.07 18.68 48.08
N PRO A 664 -38.76 17.52 48.13
CA PRO A 664 -38.12 16.24 47.85
C PRO A 664 -37.55 16.22 46.43
N TYR A 665 -36.51 15.43 46.24
CA TYR A 665 -35.95 15.19 44.91
C TYR A 665 -36.61 13.96 44.27
N ALA A 666 -36.72 13.97 42.96
CA ALA A 666 -37.28 12.87 42.19
C ALA A 666 -36.40 12.55 40.99
N ARG A 667 -36.40 11.27 40.60
CA ARG A 667 -35.73 10.74 39.41
C ARG A 667 -36.70 9.87 38.63
N PHE A 668 -36.76 10.04 37.32
CA PHE A 668 -37.58 9.25 36.42
C PHE A 668 -36.69 8.60 35.40
N ARG A 669 -36.85 7.28 35.21
CA ARG A 669 -35.99 6.49 34.32
C ARG A 669 -36.86 5.68 33.39
N LEU A 670 -36.81 5.95 32.09
CA LEU A 670 -37.52 5.19 31.07
C LEU A 670 -36.54 4.27 30.35
N SER A 671 -36.83 2.97 30.24
CA SER A 671 -35.98 2.03 29.49
C SER A 671 -36.77 0.83 28.98
N THR A 672 -36.31 0.16 27.91
CA THR A 672 -36.86 -1.17 27.54
C THR A 672 -36.37 -2.28 28.45
N GLN A 673 -35.35 -2.01 29.27
CA GLN A 673 -34.88 -2.93 30.28
C GLN A 673 -35.87 -3.02 31.45
N ALA A 674 -36.08 -4.24 31.96
CA ALA A 674 -37.05 -4.49 33.03
C ALA A 674 -36.55 -4.10 34.45
N GLY A 675 -35.31 -3.63 34.58
CA GLY A 675 -34.68 -3.31 35.86
C GLY A 675 -34.95 -1.87 36.28
N CYS A 676 -35.50 -1.68 37.49
CA CYS A 676 -35.66 -0.36 38.11
C CYS A 676 -34.61 -0.16 39.21
N SER A 677 -33.45 0.36 38.82
CA SER A 677 -32.43 0.87 39.75
C SER A 677 -32.43 2.39 39.70
N PRO A 678 -32.24 3.11 40.82
CA PRO A 678 -32.05 4.57 40.78
C PRO A 678 -30.68 5.00 40.22
N THR A 679 -29.73 4.05 40.12
CA THR A 679 -28.35 4.29 39.70
C THR A 679 -27.91 3.27 38.64
N GLY A 680 -26.76 3.51 38.01
CA GLY A 680 -26.10 2.65 37.03
C GLY A 680 -26.56 2.86 35.59
N VAL A 681 -25.71 2.42 34.65
CA VAL A 681 -25.94 2.52 33.20
C VAL A 681 -26.96 1.49 32.73
N VAL A 682 -27.86 1.91 31.85
CA VAL A 682 -28.74 1.03 31.08
C VAL A 682 -28.54 1.26 29.58
N ALA A 683 -28.84 0.22 28.79
CA ALA A 683 -28.55 0.26 27.36
C ALA A 683 -29.39 1.29 26.61
N ASP A 684 -30.64 1.54 27.05
CA ASP A 684 -31.55 2.44 26.35
C ASP A 684 -32.43 3.32 27.24
N GLY A 685 -32.75 4.52 26.75
CA GLY A 685 -33.85 5.37 27.20
C GLY A 685 -33.41 6.74 27.71
N GLU A 686 -33.96 7.17 28.85
CA GLU A 686 -33.76 8.53 29.41
C GLU A 686 -33.91 8.56 30.95
N VAL A 687 -33.29 9.56 31.56
CA VAL A 687 -33.28 9.98 32.96
C VAL A 687 -33.75 11.44 33.04
N GLU A 688 -34.88 11.71 33.68
CA GLU A 688 -35.23 13.09 34.07
C GLU A 688 -35.12 13.22 35.59
N ASP A 689 -34.48 14.28 36.06
CA ASP A 689 -34.31 14.57 37.47
C ASP A 689 -35.03 15.88 37.86
N TYR A 690 -35.56 15.96 39.08
CA TYR A 690 -36.34 17.13 39.51
C TYR A 690 -36.19 17.45 40.99
N GLN A 691 -36.12 18.74 41.30
CA GLN A 691 -36.48 19.25 42.62
C GLN A 691 -37.96 19.60 42.64
N VAL A 692 -38.73 18.88 43.46
CA VAL A 692 -40.15 19.18 43.62
C VAL A 692 -40.30 20.54 44.32
N ASP A 693 -40.96 21.52 43.71
CA ASP A 693 -41.34 22.75 44.43
C ASP A 693 -42.56 22.47 45.32
N SER A 694 -42.32 22.28 46.61
CA SER A 694 -43.35 22.19 47.66
C SER A 694 -43.51 23.49 48.46
N THR A 695 -42.85 24.58 48.03
CA THR A 695 -42.90 25.88 48.73
C THR A 695 -44.21 26.63 48.52
N GLY A 696 -45.14 26.07 47.75
CA GLY A 696 -46.56 26.39 47.76
C GLY A 696 -47.15 26.18 49.15
N GLY A 697 -46.86 27.11 50.06
CA GLY A 697 -47.20 27.04 51.47
C GLY A 697 -48.66 26.69 51.66
N ALA A 698 -48.98 26.03 52.77
CA ALA A 698 -50.33 25.65 53.16
C ALA A 698 -51.33 26.70 52.66
N MET A 699 -52.14 26.35 51.64
CA MET A 699 -53.15 27.28 51.15
C MET A 699 -54.12 27.55 52.30
N SER A 700 -54.00 28.72 52.92
CA SER A 700 -54.94 29.18 53.92
C SER A 700 -56.13 29.78 53.19
N LEU A 701 -57.27 29.09 53.20
CA LEU A 701 -58.52 29.73 52.83
C LEU A 701 -59.09 30.46 54.06
N GLY A 702 -58.96 31.78 54.08
CA GLY A 702 -59.49 32.60 55.16
C GLY A 702 -59.34 34.10 54.90
N ASN A 703 -60.39 34.85 55.22
CA ASN A 703 -60.39 36.30 55.39
C ASN A 703 -61.39 36.66 56.52
N LEU A 704 -61.38 37.89 57.01
CA LEU A 704 -62.35 38.36 57.98
C LEU A 704 -63.74 38.45 57.31
N VAL A 705 -64.73 37.74 57.85
CA VAL A 705 -66.14 38.07 57.62
C VAL A 705 -66.53 39.03 58.76
N TRP A 706 -67.06 40.21 58.44
CA TRP A 706 -67.43 41.23 59.43
C TRP A 706 -68.87 41.67 59.25
N GLU A 707 -69.45 42.24 60.31
CA GLU A 707 -70.66 43.04 60.18
C GLU A 707 -70.30 44.45 59.71
N ASP A 708 -70.67 44.78 58.47
CA ASP A 708 -70.58 46.14 57.91
C ASP A 708 -71.68 47.00 58.55
N LEU A 709 -71.32 47.76 59.59
CA LEU A 709 -72.26 48.46 60.47
C LEU A 709 -72.76 49.77 59.85
N ASP A 710 -72.01 50.35 58.92
CA ASP A 710 -72.38 51.59 58.23
C ASP A 710 -72.75 51.40 56.75
N ASN A 711 -72.67 50.15 56.27
CA ASN A 711 -73.04 49.68 54.94
C ASN A 711 -72.24 50.36 53.81
N ASN A 712 -70.95 50.56 54.04
CA ASN A 712 -70.03 51.21 53.09
C ASN A 712 -69.19 50.20 52.27
N GLY A 713 -69.23 48.90 52.59
CA GLY A 713 -68.50 47.85 51.91
C GLY A 713 -66.99 47.79 52.21
N GLN A 714 -66.53 48.45 53.25
CA GLN A 714 -65.15 48.44 53.76
C GLN A 714 -65.12 47.92 55.20
N VAL A 715 -63.96 47.45 55.66
CA VAL A 715 -63.76 47.10 57.08
C VAL A 715 -63.31 48.35 57.82
N ASP A 716 -64.12 48.84 58.73
CA ASP A 716 -63.79 50.01 59.56
C ASP A 716 -63.38 49.66 61.00
N PRO A 717 -62.56 50.50 61.66
CA PRO A 717 -62.20 50.32 63.06
C PRO A 717 -63.42 50.32 63.98
N GLY A 718 -63.75 49.14 64.52
CA GLY A 718 -64.89 48.94 65.42
C GLY A 718 -65.93 47.94 64.91
N GLU A 719 -65.81 47.50 63.66
CA GLU A 719 -66.67 46.46 63.09
C GLU A 719 -66.23 45.06 63.56
N PRO A 720 -67.13 44.29 64.22
CA PRO A 720 -66.78 42.98 64.75
C PRO A 720 -66.71 41.94 63.63
N GLY A 721 -65.78 41.00 63.78
CA GLY A 721 -65.77 39.76 63.00
C GLY A 721 -66.95 38.86 63.34
N ILE A 722 -67.39 38.05 62.38
CA ILE A 722 -68.41 37.01 62.56
C ILE A 722 -67.69 35.67 62.77
N ASP A 723 -67.79 35.14 63.98
CA ASP A 723 -67.22 33.82 64.31
C ASP A 723 -68.09 32.67 63.78
N GLY A 724 -67.45 31.55 63.46
CA GLY A 724 -68.13 30.28 63.16
C GLY A 724 -68.85 30.24 61.81
N VAL A 725 -68.53 31.13 60.88
CA VAL A 725 -69.06 31.10 59.51
C VAL A 725 -68.65 29.79 58.83
N PRO A 726 -69.62 28.93 58.44
CA PRO A 726 -69.31 27.69 57.74
C PRO A 726 -68.80 28.00 56.34
N VAL A 727 -67.58 27.57 56.03
CA VAL A 727 -67.04 27.57 54.68
C VAL A 727 -67.12 26.14 54.14
N ASN A 728 -67.85 25.95 53.06
CA ASN A 728 -67.92 24.67 52.37
C ASN A 728 -67.04 24.73 51.13
N LEU A 729 -66.04 23.86 51.07
CA LEU A 729 -65.21 23.64 49.89
C LEU A 729 -65.83 22.52 49.06
N TYR A 730 -65.94 22.74 47.75
CA TYR A 730 -66.39 21.75 46.79
C TYR A 730 -65.21 21.41 45.87
N LEU A 731 -65.10 20.14 45.50
CA LEU A 731 -64.16 19.70 44.47
C LEU A 731 -64.66 20.28 43.13
N ASP A 732 -63.84 21.11 42.49
CA ASP A 732 -64.04 21.46 41.10
C ASP A 732 -63.74 20.21 40.26
N ALA A 733 -64.78 19.64 39.65
CA ALA A 733 -64.67 18.38 38.93
C ALA A 733 -64.39 18.59 37.44
N ASP A 734 -64.38 19.83 36.96
CA ASP A 734 -64.17 20.18 35.55
C ASP A 734 -63.09 21.24 35.31
N ASP A 735 -62.26 21.53 36.33
CA ASP A 735 -61.07 22.41 36.28
C ASP A 735 -61.37 23.79 35.66
N ASN A 736 -62.56 24.35 35.92
CA ASN A 736 -62.96 25.64 35.37
C ASN A 736 -62.86 26.81 36.38
N GLY A 737 -62.50 26.52 37.64
CA GLY A 737 -62.41 27.48 38.74
C GLY A 737 -63.75 27.75 39.40
#